data_AF-A0A7S1LFZ8-F1
#
_entry.id   AF-A0A7S1LFZ8-F1
#
_cell.length_a   1.000
_cell.length_b   1.000
_cell.length_c   1.000
_cell.angle_alpha   90.00
_cell.angle_beta   90.00
_cell.angle_gamma   90.00
#
_symmetry.space_group_name_H-M   'P 1'
#
loop_
_entity.id
_entity.type
_entity.pdbx_description
1 polymer ?
#
loop_
_entity_poly.entity_id
_entity_poly.type
_entity_poly.pdbx_seq_one_letter_code
_entity_poly.pdbx_strand_id
1 'polypeptide(L)'
;MAQAISCASYWSLCISPRFAFGLPQSMLRDASSAHLIAPPACGRSELRLLARDEESELELVAPRPGAEAPRQRLSLRVAALALAGVVAVLIVAGGVAASPGRGRVRGSPSHAAALWRLPGWLSHILHPHASPARLPATTPAPVQPAAPQAGEWDGAGDSARQQPWPPAEQQPGVSQQSPGFASPTQGFPPQQQQPPLPPQQQPAGQEFAPAQGFPPDDAGGYADPSAGDDGAEATWTPGAGAGNAATAPGAAAPSGAAAGQPLEEPSGHMCATAEECLLVVDRYLDTCPRSHGLLQARGDGKAQGLGDWENLGGGSCPSCGLPGACPEGPAKCRHDTYDSAVVAIYYVKRGRLEDARAILDTFIKGLYPTVGAELRPTGKHTEYTGAASGRKITLLASSYNSVHEPTPGNYQSPFVTDGGVDSGNNAWAALAFAHYAAAAQAPCYATVARDILSVLVSAGTCPDELGGFLGHLQPYPGNYRSAEHNIDLFALSRVLGDATTQESARTFVHSMYGANRAFPTSYAMGTGSGKKCDPTINGGALPADATFWNLLADADAVEPRMTSALKFALLAPERKADGRYTTEGLWVTDSDVIRPEGGLRDVPLRVSGTRFTTIGNGVQWEVTASAVMAMAHYQQKYGPGEELRLPEHLKQGRDSLKLLLTRYKGVPQSVLGGNYGAWQSGKAIGTKYPGGTDTGLGWPYLRYLGTVPTAWTGLALLYQSSDGEPVNEDANPYAIPAQPVPAGGDCSCLPPAAG
;
A
#
# COMPACT_ATOMS: atom_id res chain seq x y z
N MET A 1 -45.56 -65.06 6.55
CA MET A 1 -46.12 -63.99 7.42
C MET A 1 -45.29 -62.75 7.11
N ALA A 2 -45.69 -61.94 6.13
CA ALA A 2 -46.77 -60.94 6.21
C ALA A 2 -46.29 -59.73 7.05
N GLN A 3 -45.82 -58.64 6.41
CA GLN A 3 -46.61 -57.48 5.91
C GLN A 3 -46.90 -56.47 7.06
N ALA A 4 -46.95 -55.15 6.88
CA ALA A 4 -46.87 -54.24 5.71
C ALA A 4 -46.73 -52.78 6.27
N ILE A 5 -46.43 -51.68 5.55
CA ILE A 5 -45.95 -51.36 4.19
C ILE A 5 -45.33 -49.94 4.23
N SER A 6 -44.51 -49.57 3.23
CA SER A 6 -43.95 -48.21 3.05
C SER A 6 -44.75 -47.41 2.01
N CYS A 7 -44.68 -46.06 2.03
CA CYS A 7 -44.53 -45.27 0.80
C CYS A 7 -44.16 -43.80 1.09
N ALA A 8 -43.70 -43.09 0.06
CA ALA A 8 -43.18 -41.72 0.13
C ALA A 8 -43.62 -40.87 -1.08
N SER A 9 -43.40 -39.54 -0.98
CA SER A 9 -43.16 -38.54 -2.04
C SER A 9 -44.03 -38.50 -3.32
N TYR A 10 -44.49 -37.30 -3.74
CA TYR A 10 -43.83 -36.53 -4.82
C TYR A 10 -44.62 -35.32 -5.39
N TRP A 11 -43.89 -34.37 -6.01
CA TRP A 11 -44.28 -33.39 -7.05
C TRP A 11 -45.28 -32.25 -6.68
N SER A 12 -45.40 -31.14 -7.43
CA SER A 12 -44.42 -30.31 -8.17
C SER A 12 -45.09 -29.08 -8.83
N LEU A 13 -44.30 -28.05 -9.11
CA LEU A 13 -44.48 -27.03 -10.18
C LEU A 13 -45.63 -25.99 -10.09
N CYS A 14 -45.44 -24.91 -10.85
CA CYS A 14 -46.29 -23.72 -10.92
C CYS A 14 -47.20 -23.72 -12.16
N ILE A 15 -48.25 -22.89 -12.17
CA ILE A 15 -48.72 -22.05 -13.30
C ILE A 15 -49.88 -21.14 -12.83
N SER A 16 -50.03 -19.96 -13.45
CA SER A 16 -51.20 -19.07 -13.32
C SER A 16 -51.68 -18.64 -14.71
N PRO A 17 -52.96 -18.26 -14.92
CA PRO A 17 -53.23 -16.83 -15.17
C PRO A 17 -54.65 -16.25 -14.89
N ARG A 18 -54.66 -15.00 -14.37
CA ARG A 18 -55.51 -13.83 -14.74
C ARG A 18 -57.02 -13.68 -14.36
N PHE A 19 -57.38 -12.39 -14.21
CA PHE A 19 -58.70 -11.70 -14.13
C PHE A 19 -59.58 -11.91 -12.86
N ALA A 20 -60.37 -10.94 -12.35
CA ALA A 20 -60.31 -9.45 -12.32
C ALA A 20 -61.46 -8.85 -11.45
N PHE A 21 -61.36 -7.56 -11.07
CA PHE A 21 -62.31 -6.72 -10.29
C PHE A 21 -62.54 -7.14 -8.81
N GLY A 22 -62.88 -6.24 -7.86
CA GLY A 22 -63.06 -4.77 -7.91
C GLY A 22 -63.15 -4.11 -6.51
N LEU A 23 -63.20 -2.76 -6.45
CA LEU A 23 -63.24 -1.94 -5.21
C LEU A 23 -64.66 -1.80 -4.61
N PRO A 24 -64.81 -1.30 -3.36
CA PRO A 24 -65.18 0.12 -3.16
C PRO A 24 -64.47 0.82 -1.96
N GLN A 25 -64.85 2.09 -1.68
CA GLN A 25 -64.13 3.02 -0.78
C GLN A 25 -64.99 3.59 0.39
N SER A 26 -64.29 4.03 1.46
CA SER A 26 -64.52 5.30 2.22
C SER A 26 -65.67 5.48 3.25
N MET A 27 -65.43 6.47 4.14
CA MET A 27 -66.38 7.23 5.00
C MET A 27 -66.99 6.55 6.25
N LEU A 28 -67.19 7.20 7.42
CA LEU A 28 -66.67 8.46 8.04
C LEU A 28 -67.12 8.54 9.54
N ARG A 29 -66.63 9.54 10.32
CA ARG A 29 -67.13 10.03 11.65
C ARG A 29 -66.86 9.16 12.92
N ASP A 30 -66.67 9.70 14.14
CA ASP A 30 -66.16 11.02 14.59
C ASP A 30 -65.83 11.05 16.12
N ALA A 31 -65.20 12.14 16.61
CA ALA A 31 -65.13 12.64 18.02
C ALA A 31 -64.31 11.88 19.11
N SER A 32 -63.77 12.48 20.20
CA SER A 32 -63.38 13.87 20.57
C SER A 32 -62.62 13.96 21.94
N SER A 33 -61.93 15.10 22.22
CA SER A 33 -61.26 15.53 23.49
C SER A 33 -59.81 15.02 23.70
N ALA A 34 -58.69 15.78 23.83
CA ALA A 34 -58.33 17.09 24.46
C ALA A 34 -58.10 17.01 26.00
N HIS A 35 -57.09 17.61 26.66
CA HIS A 35 -56.02 18.62 26.36
C HIS A 35 -54.63 18.14 26.91
N LEU A 36 -53.41 18.64 26.62
CA LEU A 36 -52.79 19.86 26.04
C LEU A 36 -52.31 20.95 27.05
N ILE A 37 -51.00 20.98 27.40
CA ILE A 37 -50.23 22.12 28.00
C ILE A 37 -48.80 22.18 27.40
N ALA A 38 -48.27 23.39 27.11
CA ALA A 38 -46.91 23.75 26.65
C ALA A 38 -46.73 25.30 26.74
N PRO A 39 -45.63 25.95 26.30
CA PRO A 39 -44.27 25.52 25.94
C PRO A 39 -43.26 25.95 27.04
N PRO A 40 -42.29 26.92 26.98
CA PRO A 40 -41.65 27.76 25.93
C PRO A 40 -40.12 27.46 25.74
N ALA A 41 -39.30 28.18 24.94
CA ALA A 41 -39.40 28.73 23.57
C ALA A 41 -38.01 29.26 23.10
N CYS A 42 -37.91 29.73 21.84
CA CYS A 42 -36.73 30.27 21.10
C CYS A 42 -35.77 29.20 20.50
N GLY A 43 -35.15 29.41 19.33
CA GLY A 43 -35.18 30.52 18.36
C GLY A 43 -35.41 30.09 16.90
N ARG A 44 -35.40 31.03 15.94
CA ARG A 44 -35.76 30.79 14.51
C ARG A 44 -34.55 30.87 13.57
N SER A 45 -34.64 30.11 12.47
CA SER A 45 -34.04 30.44 11.16
C SER A 45 -35.13 30.33 10.09
N GLU A 46 -35.14 31.23 9.09
CA GLU A 46 -36.16 31.21 8.02
C GLU A 46 -35.82 30.20 6.90
N LEU A 47 -36.83 29.48 6.41
CA LEU A 47 -36.73 28.71 5.17
C LEU A 47 -37.62 29.37 4.11
N ARG A 48 -37.02 30.10 3.16
CA ARG A 48 -37.75 30.70 2.03
C ARG A 48 -37.95 29.70 0.90
N LEU A 49 -39.14 29.12 0.82
CA LEU A 49 -39.63 28.49 -0.40
C LEU A 49 -39.87 29.57 -1.45
N LEU A 50 -39.04 29.59 -2.49
CA LEU A 50 -39.34 30.28 -3.74
C LEU A 50 -39.92 29.27 -4.73
N ALA A 51 -41.20 29.41 -5.04
CA ALA A 51 -41.73 28.90 -6.30
C ALA A 51 -41.08 29.67 -7.46
N ARG A 52 -40.91 29.01 -8.61
CA ARG A 52 -40.67 29.64 -9.90
C ARG A 52 -41.52 28.94 -10.94
N ASP A 53 -42.07 29.74 -11.83
CA ASP A 53 -43.12 29.35 -12.75
C ASP A 53 -42.59 28.59 -13.98
N GLU A 54 -43.46 27.79 -14.59
CA GLU A 54 -43.21 27.12 -15.86
C GLU A 54 -43.47 28.07 -17.04
N GLU A 55 -42.43 28.70 -17.59
CA GLU A 55 -42.40 29.09 -19.01
C GLU A 55 -41.00 28.91 -19.59
N SER A 56 -40.89 28.19 -20.71
CA SER A 56 -39.69 28.09 -21.55
C SER A 56 -40.12 27.59 -22.94
N GLU A 57 -39.90 28.41 -23.97
CA GLU A 57 -40.46 28.18 -25.30
C GLU A 57 -39.79 27.03 -26.05
N LEU A 58 -40.61 26.30 -26.82
CA LEU A 58 -40.17 25.19 -27.66
C LEU A 58 -39.91 25.69 -29.09
N GLU A 59 -38.74 26.29 -29.35
CA GLU A 59 -38.34 26.67 -30.71
C GLU A 59 -38.12 25.42 -31.60
N LEU A 60 -39.04 25.18 -32.53
CA LEU A 60 -38.86 24.17 -33.57
C LEU A 60 -37.88 24.68 -34.65
N VAL A 61 -36.60 24.34 -34.50
CA VAL A 61 -35.60 24.50 -35.58
C VAL A 61 -35.89 23.49 -36.70
N ALA A 62 -36.47 23.97 -37.80
CA ALA A 62 -36.78 23.14 -38.96
C ALA A 62 -35.52 22.77 -39.78
N PRO A 63 -35.31 21.49 -40.16
CA PRO A 63 -34.17 21.08 -40.97
C PRO A 63 -34.34 21.49 -42.45
N ARG A 64 -33.28 22.03 -43.05
CA ARG A 64 -33.20 22.22 -44.52
C ARG A 64 -32.86 20.89 -45.23
N PRO A 65 -33.38 20.65 -46.44
CA PRO A 65 -33.16 19.39 -47.15
C PRO A 65 -31.82 19.37 -47.94
N GLY A 66 -31.21 18.19 -48.06
CA GLY A 66 -30.22 17.91 -49.11
C GLY A 66 -28.93 17.20 -48.68
N ALA A 67 -28.98 15.88 -48.52
CA ALA A 67 -27.83 14.97 -48.67
C ALA A 67 -28.34 13.54 -48.95
N GLU A 68 -27.61 12.75 -49.74
CA GLU A 68 -28.06 11.42 -50.18
C GLU A 68 -27.71 10.31 -49.17
N ALA A 69 -28.66 9.40 -48.92
CA ALA A 69 -28.47 8.26 -48.03
C ALA A 69 -28.03 6.98 -48.81
N PRO A 70 -26.88 6.35 -48.47
CA PRO A 70 -26.46 5.11 -49.11
C PRO A 70 -27.32 3.92 -48.67
N ARG A 71 -27.80 3.14 -49.65
CA ARG A 71 -28.71 2.00 -49.43
C ARG A 71 -28.06 0.86 -48.64
N GLN A 72 -28.38 0.70 -47.37
CA GLN A 72 -28.17 -0.57 -46.66
C GLN A 72 -29.28 -1.58 -47.02
N ARG A 73 -28.90 -2.84 -47.30
CA ARG A 73 -29.84 -3.94 -47.54
C ARG A 73 -30.10 -4.69 -46.24
N LEU A 74 -31.32 -4.61 -45.70
CA LEU A 74 -31.79 -5.62 -44.74
C LEU A 74 -32.10 -6.93 -45.47
N SER A 75 -31.61 -8.05 -44.93
CA SER A 75 -32.01 -9.39 -45.37
C SER A 75 -32.63 -10.16 -44.20
N LEU A 76 -33.97 -10.29 -44.19
CA LEU A 76 -34.64 -11.20 -43.26
C LEU A 76 -34.31 -12.66 -43.59
N ARG A 77 -34.11 -13.48 -42.56
CA ARG A 77 -34.44 -14.91 -42.57
C ARG A 77 -35.01 -15.30 -41.20
N VAL A 78 -36.10 -16.08 -41.22
CA VAL A 78 -36.82 -16.57 -40.03
C VAL A 78 -37.28 -18.01 -40.28
N ALA A 79 -36.85 -18.94 -39.42
CA ALA A 79 -37.28 -20.35 -39.25
C ALA A 79 -36.45 -20.92 -38.04
N ALA A 80 -36.91 -21.67 -37.02
CA ALA A 80 -38.12 -22.46 -36.71
C ALA A 80 -38.25 -23.77 -37.53
N LEU A 81 -38.39 -25.00 -37.00
CA LEU A 81 -38.34 -25.61 -35.63
C LEU A 81 -37.46 -26.91 -35.71
N ALA A 82 -37.37 -27.93 -34.83
CA ALA A 82 -37.97 -28.39 -33.56
C ALA A 82 -36.92 -29.34 -32.84
N LEU A 83 -36.89 -29.70 -31.55
CA LEU A 83 -37.83 -30.27 -30.53
C LEU A 83 -37.75 -31.83 -30.42
N ALA A 84 -37.53 -32.33 -29.17
CA ALA A 84 -37.44 -33.73 -28.67
C ALA A 84 -36.12 -34.52 -28.94
N GLY A 85 -35.69 -35.48 -28.10
CA GLY A 85 -36.15 -35.83 -26.74
C GLY A 85 -35.65 -37.19 -26.18
N VAL A 86 -35.75 -37.35 -24.85
CA VAL A 86 -35.79 -38.61 -24.04
C VAL A 86 -34.50 -39.45 -23.80
N VAL A 87 -34.24 -39.58 -22.49
CA VAL A 87 -33.51 -40.60 -21.69
C VAL A 87 -33.23 -41.99 -22.31
N ALA A 88 -32.04 -42.53 -22.02
CA ALA A 88 -31.82 -43.96 -21.80
C ALA A 88 -30.80 -44.22 -20.67
N VAL A 89 -31.15 -45.07 -19.69
CA VAL A 89 -30.23 -45.66 -18.71
C VAL A 89 -30.18 -47.15 -18.98
N LEU A 90 -28.99 -47.76 -18.99
CA LEU A 90 -28.83 -49.20 -19.21
C LEU A 90 -27.93 -49.83 -18.15
N ILE A 91 -28.47 -50.84 -17.49
CA ILE A 91 -27.76 -51.72 -16.56
C ILE A 91 -27.13 -52.85 -17.37
N VAL A 92 -25.86 -53.17 -17.10
CA VAL A 92 -25.26 -54.47 -17.45
C VAL A 92 -24.64 -55.05 -16.18
N ALA A 93 -24.85 -56.33 -15.93
CA ALA A 93 -24.39 -57.04 -14.75
C ALA A 93 -23.49 -58.23 -15.13
N GLY A 94 -22.53 -58.54 -14.25
CA GLY A 94 -21.63 -59.69 -14.37
C GLY A 94 -20.18 -59.33 -14.00
N GLY A 95 -19.40 -60.20 -13.36
CA GLY A 95 -19.79 -61.48 -12.77
C GLY A 95 -18.62 -62.44 -12.56
N VAL A 96 -18.33 -62.78 -11.30
CA VAL A 96 -17.58 -63.97 -10.83
C VAL A 96 -16.11 -64.13 -11.27
N ALA A 97 -15.19 -63.95 -10.31
CA ALA A 97 -13.95 -64.71 -10.15
C ALA A 97 -13.54 -64.69 -8.65
N ALA A 98 -12.62 -65.55 -8.20
CA ALA A 98 -12.43 -65.84 -6.78
C ALA A 98 -10.98 -65.73 -6.25
N SER A 99 -10.87 -65.33 -4.97
CA SER A 99 -10.05 -65.88 -3.85
C SER A 99 -8.78 -66.74 -4.10
N PRO A 100 -7.86 -66.85 -3.10
CA PRO A 100 -7.58 -65.96 -1.94
C PRO A 100 -6.08 -65.77 -1.61
N GLY A 101 -5.76 -64.82 -0.72
CA GLY A 101 -4.44 -64.72 -0.04
C GLY A 101 -4.58 -64.66 1.49
N ARG A 102 -3.78 -65.42 2.24
CA ARG A 102 -3.79 -65.46 3.72
C ARG A 102 -2.52 -64.85 4.32
N GLY A 103 -2.66 -64.05 5.37
CA GLY A 103 -1.55 -63.61 6.24
C GLY A 103 -2.04 -63.30 7.65
N ARG A 104 -1.45 -63.93 8.69
CA ARG A 104 -1.79 -63.75 10.11
C ARG A 104 -0.55 -63.36 10.94
N VAL A 105 -0.60 -62.22 11.62
CA VAL A 105 0.04 -61.92 12.93
C VAL A 105 -0.91 -60.90 13.59
N ARG A 106 -1.60 -61.07 14.74
CA ARG A 106 -1.36 -61.68 16.07
C ARG A 106 -0.43 -60.87 17.00
N GLY A 107 -0.99 -59.88 17.70
CA GLY A 107 -0.38 -59.16 18.83
C GLY A 107 -1.39 -58.23 19.53
N SER A 108 -1.59 -58.38 20.84
CA SER A 108 -2.63 -57.72 21.67
C SER A 108 -2.44 -58.12 23.15
N PRO A 109 -3.16 -57.56 24.16
CA PRO A 109 -3.21 -56.15 24.62
C PRO A 109 -2.90 -56.02 26.14
N SER A 110 -2.81 -54.78 26.68
CA SER A 110 -3.00 -54.42 28.12
C SER A 110 -2.64 -52.93 28.36
N HIS A 111 -3.10 -52.22 29.40
CA HIS A 111 -4.19 -52.40 30.40
C HIS A 111 -4.57 -51.04 31.04
N ALA A 112 -5.77 -50.96 31.66
CA ALA A 112 -6.26 -49.96 32.64
C ALA A 112 -6.25 -48.45 32.22
N ALA A 113 -7.29 -47.62 32.39
CA ALA A 113 -8.54 -47.60 33.18
C ALA A 113 -8.43 -47.18 34.67
N ALA A 114 -8.88 -45.95 34.97
CA ALA A 114 -9.32 -45.51 36.29
C ALA A 114 -10.36 -44.36 36.18
N LEU A 115 -11.57 -44.59 36.69
CA LEU A 115 -12.57 -43.55 36.99
C LEU A 115 -12.43 -43.12 38.46
N TRP A 116 -12.74 -41.88 38.81
CA TRP A 116 -13.40 -41.54 40.09
C TRP A 116 -14.26 -40.26 39.95
N ARG A 117 -15.07 -39.94 40.95
CA ARG A 117 -16.27 -39.08 40.81
C ARG A 117 -16.17 -37.70 41.47
N LEU A 118 -16.90 -36.75 40.89
CA LEU A 118 -17.55 -35.57 41.52
C LEU A 118 -18.38 -35.97 42.77
N PRO A 119 -18.66 -35.08 43.77
CA PRO A 119 -19.48 -33.89 43.52
C PRO A 119 -19.34 -32.62 44.41
N GLY A 120 -19.58 -31.47 43.77
CA GLY A 120 -20.42 -30.37 44.29
C GLY A 120 -19.81 -29.35 45.27
N TRP A 121 -20.29 -28.11 45.19
CA TRP A 121 -21.26 -27.51 46.13
C TRP A 121 -21.82 -26.20 45.54
N LEU A 122 -23.09 -25.88 45.81
CA LEU A 122 -23.69 -24.56 45.52
C LEU A 122 -23.67 -23.68 46.78
N SER A 123 -23.64 -22.36 46.61
CA SER A 123 -24.13 -21.40 47.60
C SER A 123 -24.59 -20.12 46.91
N HIS A 124 -25.86 -19.75 47.11
CA HIS A 124 -26.40 -18.44 46.75
C HIS A 124 -26.22 -17.45 47.90
N ILE A 125 -25.89 -16.19 47.60
CA ILE A 125 -26.28 -15.04 48.42
C ILE A 125 -26.83 -13.96 47.48
N LEU A 126 -27.91 -13.28 47.90
CA LEU A 126 -28.55 -12.19 47.17
C LEU A 126 -28.17 -10.82 47.78
N HIS A 127 -28.12 -9.82 46.91
CA HIS A 127 -28.40 -8.37 47.09
C HIS A 127 -28.51 -7.74 48.50
N PRO A 128 -28.01 -6.49 48.65
CA PRO A 128 -28.89 -5.36 48.36
C PRO A 128 -28.28 -4.22 47.50
N HIS A 129 -29.14 -3.29 47.08
CA HIS A 129 -28.82 -2.09 46.31
C HIS A 129 -28.00 -1.05 47.10
N ALA A 130 -27.16 -0.28 46.42
CA ALA A 130 -26.62 0.99 46.94
C ALA A 130 -26.35 2.01 45.80
N SER A 131 -27.25 2.99 45.64
CA SER A 131 -27.07 4.25 44.88
C SER A 131 -28.31 5.14 45.08
N PRO A 132 -28.23 6.48 44.92
CA PRO A 132 -27.10 7.26 44.42
C PRO A 132 -26.51 8.25 45.44
N ALA A 133 -25.23 8.59 45.28
CA ALA A 133 -24.66 9.81 45.85
C ALA A 133 -24.54 10.87 44.75
N ARG A 134 -25.19 12.03 44.92
CA ARG A 134 -24.96 13.20 44.04
C ARG A 134 -23.64 13.87 44.41
N LEU A 135 -22.80 14.15 43.42
CA LEU A 135 -21.77 15.19 43.51
C LEU A 135 -22.13 16.34 42.56
N PRO A 136 -21.72 17.59 42.87
CA PRO A 136 -22.21 18.78 42.18
C PRO A 136 -21.59 18.94 40.79
N ALA A 137 -22.36 19.50 39.86
CA ALA A 137 -21.85 19.94 38.58
C ALA A 137 -21.00 21.21 38.75
N THR A 138 -19.74 21.18 38.33
CA THR A 138 -18.87 22.36 38.20
C THR A 138 -18.92 22.88 36.77
N THR A 139 -19.53 24.05 36.57
CA THR A 139 -19.54 24.77 35.28
C THR A 139 -18.14 25.31 34.96
N PRO A 140 -17.58 25.07 33.76
CA PRO A 140 -16.42 25.81 33.27
C PRO A 140 -16.78 27.28 33.07
N ALA A 141 -15.82 28.18 33.34
CA ALA A 141 -15.96 29.60 33.00
C ALA A 141 -15.72 29.81 31.49
N PRO A 142 -16.37 30.81 30.85
CA PRO A 142 -16.16 31.08 29.43
C PRO A 142 -14.78 31.70 29.19
N VAL A 143 -13.99 31.07 28.30
CA VAL A 143 -12.73 31.64 27.80
C VAL A 143 -13.06 32.70 26.75
N GLN A 144 -12.53 33.91 26.92
CA GLN A 144 -12.59 34.95 25.88
C GLN A 144 -11.46 34.74 24.86
N PRO A 145 -11.73 34.90 23.54
CA PRO A 145 -10.67 34.87 22.53
C PRO A 145 -9.83 36.15 22.59
N ALA A 146 -8.51 36.01 22.64
CA ALA A 146 -7.59 37.13 22.50
C ALA A 146 -7.47 37.53 21.01
N ALA A 147 -7.64 38.80 20.69
CA ALA A 147 -7.39 39.33 19.35
C ALA A 147 -5.88 39.60 19.16
N PRO A 148 -5.30 39.32 17.98
CA PRO A 148 -3.90 39.66 17.70
C PRO A 148 -3.74 41.18 17.54
N GLN A 149 -2.75 41.75 18.24
CA GLN A 149 -2.27 43.10 17.92
C GLN A 149 -1.26 43.00 16.77
N ALA A 150 -1.51 43.72 15.68
CA ALA A 150 -0.50 43.99 14.67
C ALA A 150 0.52 45.00 15.21
N GLY A 151 1.80 44.76 14.98
CA GLY A 151 2.89 45.70 15.27
C GLY A 151 3.65 46.03 13.98
N GLU A 152 3.63 47.29 13.58
CA GLU A 152 4.41 47.81 12.45
C GLU A 152 5.92 47.75 12.74
N TRP A 153 6.72 47.40 11.74
CA TRP A 153 8.18 47.55 11.74
C TRP A 153 8.66 48.07 10.38
N ASP A 154 8.58 49.38 10.20
CA ASP A 154 9.39 50.11 9.22
C ASP A 154 10.81 50.33 9.77
N GLY A 155 11.84 50.20 8.94
CA GLY A 155 13.22 50.54 9.35
C GLY A 155 14.33 49.90 8.50
N ALA A 156 14.77 50.59 7.44
CA ALA A 156 16.01 50.26 6.73
C ALA A 156 17.25 50.83 7.45
N GLY A 157 18.44 50.22 7.32
CA GLY A 157 19.65 50.70 8.01
C GLY A 157 20.95 49.92 7.75
N ASP A 158 21.57 50.21 6.62
CA ASP A 158 22.95 49.93 6.17
C ASP A 158 24.06 49.39 7.11
N SER A 159 24.92 48.59 6.45
CA SER A 159 26.41 48.59 6.51
C SER A 159 27.20 47.78 7.55
N ALA A 160 28.17 47.05 6.99
CA ALA A 160 29.11 46.14 7.61
C ALA A 160 30.13 46.74 8.60
N ARG A 161 30.63 45.88 9.50
CA ARG A 161 32.04 45.89 9.97
C ARG A 161 32.50 44.51 10.45
N GLN A 162 33.82 44.29 10.44
CA GLN A 162 34.50 43.06 10.92
C GLN A 162 35.14 43.26 12.31
N GLN A 163 35.61 42.15 12.89
CA GLN A 163 36.57 42.03 14.02
C GLN A 163 36.02 42.29 15.45
N PRO A 164 36.69 41.80 16.51
CA PRO A 164 37.29 40.45 16.66
C PRO A 164 36.99 39.81 18.05
N TRP A 165 37.59 38.63 18.31
CA TRP A 165 37.63 37.95 19.61
C TRP A 165 38.26 38.77 20.76
N PRO A 166 37.78 38.57 22.00
CA PRO A 166 38.58 38.52 23.23
C PRO A 166 38.76 37.06 23.75
N PRO A 167 39.67 36.81 24.71
CA PRO A 167 40.23 35.47 24.95
C PRO A 167 39.62 34.68 26.13
N ALA A 168 40.10 33.43 26.29
CA ALA A 168 39.75 32.54 27.40
C ALA A 168 40.30 32.98 28.76
N GLU A 169 39.58 32.63 29.83
CA GLU A 169 39.94 32.92 31.22
C GLU A 169 40.21 31.61 32.01
N GLN A 170 41.24 31.61 32.86
CA GLN A 170 41.60 30.48 33.74
C GLN A 170 41.33 30.85 35.20
N GLN A 171 40.75 29.93 35.98
CA GLN A 171 40.82 29.87 37.45
C GLN A 171 40.41 28.43 37.91
N PRO A 172 40.65 28.00 39.17
CA PRO A 172 41.29 26.70 39.39
C PRO A 172 40.39 25.62 40.01
N GLY A 173 40.88 24.38 40.00
CA GLY A 173 40.14 23.20 40.46
C GLY A 173 40.20 22.92 41.97
N VAL A 174 39.35 21.98 42.39
CA VAL A 174 39.37 21.31 43.70
C VAL A 174 39.39 19.80 43.43
N SER A 175 40.21 19.06 44.17
CA SER A 175 40.30 17.60 44.06
C SER A 175 39.47 16.89 45.14
N GLN A 176 38.86 15.77 44.79
CA GLN A 176 38.62 14.67 45.73
C GLN A 176 38.62 13.33 44.99
N GLN A 177 38.77 12.24 45.75
CA GLN A 177 39.34 10.98 45.28
C GLN A 177 38.28 9.88 45.06
N SER A 178 38.56 8.97 44.13
CA SER A 178 38.17 7.56 44.23
C SER A 178 39.14 6.68 43.43
N PRO A 179 39.35 5.40 43.81
CA PRO A 179 40.49 4.61 43.36
C PRO A 179 40.30 3.98 41.98
N GLY A 180 41.40 3.78 41.25
CA GLY A 180 41.41 3.16 39.93
C GLY A 180 41.74 1.65 39.94
N PHE A 181 41.74 1.06 38.74
CA PHE A 181 42.31 -0.25 38.45
C PHE A 181 43.26 -0.16 37.24
N ALA A 182 44.21 -1.08 37.15
CA ALA A 182 45.39 -0.93 36.29
C ALA A 182 45.19 -1.31 34.82
N SER A 183 45.85 -0.59 33.91
CA SER A 183 46.02 -0.98 32.51
C SER A 183 47.28 -1.83 32.32
N PRO A 184 47.21 -2.96 31.58
CA PRO A 184 48.39 -3.62 31.03
C PRO A 184 48.64 -3.16 29.58
N THR A 185 49.67 -2.36 29.37
CA THR A 185 50.18 -2.08 28.02
C THR A 185 50.94 -3.29 27.47
N GLN A 186 50.54 -3.80 26.31
CA GLN A 186 51.42 -4.55 25.41
C GLN A 186 51.28 -3.99 23.99
N GLY A 187 52.41 -3.84 23.29
CA GLY A 187 52.47 -3.19 21.98
C GLY A 187 52.32 -4.17 20.83
N PHE A 188 51.74 -3.69 19.73
CA PHE A 188 51.72 -4.41 18.45
C PHE A 188 53.09 -4.30 17.74
N PRO A 189 53.61 -5.38 17.14
CA PRO A 189 54.79 -5.31 16.28
C PRO A 189 54.45 -4.62 14.93
N PRO A 190 55.45 -4.04 14.24
CA PRO A 190 55.23 -3.33 12.98
C PRO A 190 54.83 -4.31 11.86
N GLN A 191 53.86 -3.90 11.03
CA GLN A 191 53.49 -4.62 9.82
C GLN A 191 54.65 -4.60 8.80
N GLN A 192 55.04 -5.79 8.31
CA GLN A 192 55.96 -5.90 7.18
C GLN A 192 55.19 -5.63 5.88
N GLN A 193 55.73 -4.73 5.05
CA GLN A 193 55.22 -4.51 3.69
C GLN A 193 55.52 -5.75 2.82
N GLN A 194 54.48 -6.35 2.24
CA GLN A 194 54.68 -7.37 1.21
C GLN A 194 55.05 -6.69 -0.13
N PRO A 195 56.00 -7.24 -0.91
CA PRO A 195 56.31 -6.72 -2.24
C PRO A 195 55.16 -7.00 -3.23
N PRO A 196 54.99 -6.17 -4.27
CA PRO A 196 53.94 -6.36 -5.27
C PRO A 196 54.15 -7.64 -6.08
N LEU A 197 53.05 -8.33 -6.39
CA LEU A 197 53.05 -9.49 -7.29
C LEU A 197 53.34 -9.06 -8.74
N PRO A 198 54.09 -9.87 -9.52
CA PRO A 198 54.34 -9.58 -10.93
C PRO A 198 53.07 -9.75 -11.78
N PRO A 199 52.93 -9.00 -12.88
CA PRO A 199 51.75 -9.08 -13.75
C PRO A 199 51.67 -10.45 -14.45
N GLN A 200 50.55 -11.15 -14.28
CA GLN A 200 50.27 -12.36 -15.04
C GLN A 200 49.91 -12.01 -16.48
N GLN A 201 50.57 -12.68 -17.44
CA GLN A 201 50.25 -12.55 -18.86
C GLN A 201 48.96 -13.30 -19.17
N GLN A 202 48.02 -12.65 -19.85
CA GLN A 202 46.84 -13.32 -20.39
C GLN A 202 47.25 -14.19 -21.61
N PRO A 203 46.86 -15.47 -21.67
CA PRO A 203 46.98 -16.25 -22.89
C PRO A 203 45.92 -15.78 -23.90
N ALA A 204 46.34 -15.45 -25.12
CA ALA A 204 45.44 -15.05 -26.20
C ALA A 204 44.83 -16.28 -26.90
N GLY A 205 43.53 -16.20 -27.23
CA GLY A 205 42.89 -17.03 -28.25
C GLY A 205 42.36 -18.40 -27.80
N GLN A 206 41.14 -18.41 -27.27
CA GLN A 206 40.20 -19.52 -27.50
C GLN A 206 38.82 -18.95 -27.85
N GLU A 207 38.33 -19.31 -29.04
CA GLU A 207 36.94 -19.06 -29.42
C GLU A 207 36.03 -20.03 -28.66
N PHE A 208 35.04 -19.52 -27.95
CA PHE A 208 33.99 -20.34 -27.34
C PHE A 208 32.73 -20.32 -28.19
N ALA A 209 32.25 -21.51 -28.57
CA ALA A 209 31.01 -21.71 -29.30
C ALA A 209 29.79 -21.23 -28.46
N PRO A 210 28.69 -20.80 -29.09
CA PRO A 210 27.51 -20.30 -28.38
C PRO A 210 26.92 -21.36 -27.45
N ALA A 211 26.71 -21.00 -26.19
CA ALA A 211 26.06 -21.86 -25.21
C ALA A 211 24.61 -22.17 -25.63
N GLN A 212 24.24 -23.45 -25.59
CA GLN A 212 22.86 -23.87 -25.83
C GLN A 212 22.00 -23.53 -24.60
N GLY A 213 20.73 -23.19 -24.85
CA GLY A 213 19.85 -22.64 -23.81
C GLY A 213 19.51 -23.65 -22.72
N PHE A 214 19.59 -23.21 -21.47
CA PHE A 214 18.92 -23.85 -20.35
C PHE A 214 17.42 -23.53 -20.38
N PRO A 215 16.53 -24.45 -19.94
CA PRO A 215 15.14 -24.12 -19.70
C PRO A 215 15.01 -23.14 -18.52
N PRO A 216 13.89 -22.39 -18.41
CA PRO A 216 13.62 -21.59 -17.23
C PRO A 216 13.20 -22.50 -16.05
N ASP A 217 13.93 -22.42 -14.94
CA ASP A 217 13.47 -22.99 -13.67
C ASP A 217 12.35 -22.12 -13.05
N ASP A 218 11.48 -22.74 -12.25
CA ASP A 218 10.19 -22.16 -11.84
C ASP A 218 10.29 -20.92 -10.92
N ALA A 219 10.14 -19.74 -11.53
CA ALA A 219 9.82 -18.50 -10.82
C ALA A 219 8.32 -18.44 -10.40
N GLY A 220 7.83 -19.49 -9.74
CA GLY A 220 6.43 -19.67 -9.34
C GLY A 220 6.29 -19.92 -7.83
N GLY A 221 6.26 -18.86 -7.02
CA GLY A 221 6.36 -18.97 -5.57
C GLY A 221 5.57 -17.96 -4.71
N TYR A 222 4.72 -17.12 -5.32
CA TYR A 222 3.74 -16.31 -4.59
C TYR A 222 2.38 -17.00 -4.61
N ALA A 223 1.98 -17.56 -3.48
CA ALA A 223 0.68 -18.20 -3.31
C ALA A 223 -0.38 -17.13 -2.99
N ASP A 224 -1.38 -17.02 -3.87
CA ASP A 224 -2.62 -16.28 -3.62
C ASP A 224 -3.39 -16.94 -2.45
N PRO A 225 -3.65 -16.24 -1.32
CA PRO A 225 -4.36 -16.80 -0.18
C PRO A 225 -5.90 -16.80 -0.35
N SER A 226 -6.43 -16.52 -1.55
CA SER A 226 -7.87 -16.34 -1.82
C SER A 226 -8.54 -17.41 -2.69
N ALA A 227 -7.86 -18.52 -3.00
CA ALA A 227 -8.46 -19.70 -3.62
C ALA A 227 -8.72 -20.82 -2.59
N GLY A 228 -9.97 -21.30 -2.50
CA GLY A 228 -10.34 -22.48 -1.72
C GLY A 228 -10.25 -23.78 -2.53
N ASP A 229 -10.21 -24.93 -1.83
CA ASP A 229 -10.20 -26.26 -2.44
C ASP A 229 -11.41 -26.50 -3.37
N ASP A 230 -11.14 -26.93 -4.60
CA ASP A 230 -11.88 -28.00 -5.27
C ASP A 230 -10.99 -28.57 -6.41
N GLY A 231 -10.74 -29.88 -6.39
CA GLY A 231 -9.64 -30.49 -7.17
C GLY A 231 -10.05 -31.20 -8.47
N ALA A 232 -9.20 -31.12 -9.49
CA ALA A 232 -9.23 -32.00 -10.66
C ALA A 232 -7.82 -32.22 -11.24
N GLU A 233 -7.37 -33.47 -11.33
CA GLU A 233 -6.08 -33.80 -11.98
C GLU A 233 -6.20 -33.72 -13.51
N ALA A 234 -5.22 -33.08 -14.15
CA ALA A 234 -5.08 -33.05 -15.61
C ALA A 234 -3.70 -33.58 -16.02
N THR A 235 -3.65 -34.86 -16.45
CA THR A 235 -2.42 -35.48 -16.95
C THR A 235 -2.06 -34.95 -18.34
N TRP A 236 -0.79 -34.55 -18.51
CA TRP A 236 -0.27 -34.02 -19.78
C TRP A 236 0.75 -34.97 -20.40
N THR A 237 0.62 -35.25 -21.70
CA THR A 237 1.55 -36.08 -22.47
C THR A 237 2.22 -35.26 -23.58
N PRO A 238 3.56 -35.27 -23.68
CA PRO A 238 4.27 -34.45 -24.67
C PRO A 238 4.20 -35.06 -26.08
N GLY A 239 3.50 -34.39 -26.99
CA GLY A 239 3.52 -34.69 -28.42
C GLY A 239 4.67 -33.96 -29.13
N ALA A 240 5.58 -34.70 -29.77
CA ALA A 240 6.69 -34.11 -30.53
C ALA A 240 6.25 -33.67 -31.95
N GLY A 241 6.79 -32.53 -32.42
CA GLY A 241 6.58 -32.05 -33.78
C GLY A 241 7.59 -30.96 -34.18
N ALA A 242 8.48 -31.27 -35.12
CA ALA A 242 9.43 -30.31 -35.70
C ALA A 242 8.96 -29.88 -37.11
N GLY A 243 9.24 -28.63 -37.53
CA GLY A 243 8.61 -28.10 -38.74
C GLY A 243 9.12 -26.78 -39.35
N ASN A 244 10.43 -26.60 -39.48
CA ASN A 244 11.14 -25.71 -40.44
C ASN A 244 10.79 -24.19 -40.55
N ALA A 245 11.78 -23.44 -41.03
CA ALA A 245 11.75 -21.98 -41.13
C ALA A 245 11.27 -21.44 -42.50
N ALA A 246 10.86 -20.18 -42.52
CA ALA A 246 10.85 -19.33 -43.71
C ALA A 246 11.28 -17.89 -43.33
N THR A 247 12.16 -17.29 -44.12
CA THR A 247 12.68 -15.93 -43.91
C THR A 247 11.81 -14.86 -44.58
N ALA A 248 11.75 -13.66 -43.99
CA ALA A 248 11.17 -12.47 -44.59
C ALA A 248 12.11 -11.25 -44.37
N PRO A 249 12.27 -10.35 -45.35
CA PRO A 249 13.28 -9.28 -45.30
C PRO A 249 12.82 -8.02 -44.55
N GLY A 250 13.79 -7.20 -44.14
CA GLY A 250 13.63 -6.12 -43.18
C GLY A 250 12.63 -5.01 -43.53
N ALA A 251 11.95 -4.53 -42.49
CA ALA A 251 11.29 -3.24 -42.46
C ALA A 251 12.24 -2.17 -41.91
N ALA A 252 12.33 -1.02 -42.56
CA ALA A 252 13.17 0.09 -42.12
C ALA A 252 12.54 0.86 -40.95
N ALA A 253 13.36 1.33 -40.01
CA ALA A 253 12.91 2.23 -38.96
C ALA A 253 12.61 3.64 -39.54
N PRO A 254 11.46 4.26 -39.20
CA PRO A 254 11.15 5.62 -39.66
C PRO A 254 11.97 6.64 -38.88
N SER A 255 13.03 7.16 -39.49
CA SER A 255 13.77 8.33 -38.98
C SER A 255 13.03 9.63 -39.30
N GLY A 256 13.16 10.62 -38.41
CA GLY A 256 12.67 11.98 -38.67
C GLY A 256 11.24 12.28 -38.19
N ALA A 257 11.01 12.24 -36.87
CA ALA A 257 9.93 13.02 -36.29
C ALA A 257 10.26 14.51 -36.43
N ALA A 258 9.60 15.20 -37.37
CA ALA A 258 9.74 16.65 -37.50
C ALA A 258 9.21 17.34 -36.24
N ALA A 259 9.86 18.42 -35.82
CA ALA A 259 9.42 19.25 -34.69
C ALA A 259 8.15 20.03 -35.08
N GLY A 260 6.99 19.38 -34.96
CA GLY A 260 5.69 20.06 -34.99
C GLY A 260 5.65 21.10 -33.87
N GLN A 261 5.08 22.27 -34.15
CA GLN A 261 4.92 23.30 -33.12
C GLN A 261 4.00 22.78 -32.02
N PRO A 262 4.25 23.13 -30.75
CA PRO A 262 3.37 22.74 -29.66
C PRO A 262 1.98 23.32 -29.91
N LEU A 263 0.99 22.43 -30.06
CA LEU A 263 -0.40 22.81 -29.89
C LEU A 263 -0.54 23.29 -28.45
N GLU A 264 -1.16 24.47 -28.25
CA GLU A 264 -1.40 24.99 -26.91
C GLU A 264 -2.28 24.00 -26.14
N GLU A 265 -1.71 23.36 -25.10
CA GLU A 265 -2.54 22.61 -24.16
C GLU A 265 -3.52 23.59 -23.49
N PRO A 266 -4.78 23.18 -23.26
CA PRO A 266 -5.75 24.06 -22.61
C PRO A 266 -5.19 24.47 -21.25
N SER A 267 -5.07 25.79 -21.03
CA SER A 267 -4.30 26.43 -19.96
C SER A 267 -4.92 26.31 -18.57
N GLY A 268 -5.27 25.10 -18.17
CA GLY A 268 -5.53 24.73 -16.79
C GLY A 268 -4.26 24.90 -15.97
N HIS A 269 -4.08 26.10 -15.42
CA HIS A 269 -2.94 26.48 -14.59
C HIS A 269 -2.63 25.37 -13.58
N MET A 270 -1.41 24.81 -13.66
CA MET A 270 -0.87 23.98 -12.60
C MET A 270 -0.91 24.77 -11.29
N CYS A 271 -1.18 24.09 -10.17
CA CYS A 271 -1.12 24.72 -8.85
C CYS A 271 0.23 25.45 -8.68
N ALA A 272 0.16 26.77 -8.54
CA ALA A 272 1.29 27.66 -8.79
C ALA A 272 2.22 27.74 -7.58
N THR A 273 1.66 27.58 -6.38
CA THR A 273 2.36 27.60 -5.09
C THR A 273 2.32 26.24 -4.41
N ALA A 274 3.22 26.01 -3.44
CA ALA A 274 3.21 24.82 -2.59
C ALA A 274 1.82 24.59 -1.96
N GLU A 275 1.27 25.63 -1.32
CA GLU A 275 0.02 25.56 -0.56
C GLU A 275 -1.19 25.32 -1.47
N GLU A 276 -1.24 25.88 -2.69
CA GLU A 276 -2.29 25.54 -3.66
C GLU A 276 -2.29 24.05 -4.03
N CYS A 277 -1.11 23.45 -4.17
CA CYS A 277 -1.01 22.01 -4.43
C CYS A 277 -1.38 21.18 -3.19
N LEU A 278 -0.97 21.61 -1.99
CA LEU A 278 -1.26 20.94 -0.73
C LEU A 278 -2.75 20.98 -0.38
N LEU A 279 -3.45 22.10 -0.65
CA LEU A 279 -4.90 22.20 -0.49
C LEU A 279 -5.71 21.27 -1.43
N VAL A 280 -5.08 20.74 -2.50
CA VAL A 280 -5.66 19.66 -3.31
C VAL A 280 -5.41 18.30 -2.67
N VAL A 281 -4.20 18.06 -2.12
CA VAL A 281 -3.86 16.84 -1.37
C VAL A 281 -4.73 16.69 -0.12
N ASP A 282 -4.83 17.74 0.71
CA ASP A 282 -5.69 17.78 1.90
C ASP A 282 -7.13 17.42 1.53
N ARG A 283 -7.72 18.13 0.55
CA ARG A 283 -9.10 17.87 0.10
C ARG A 283 -9.32 16.45 -0.38
N TYR A 284 -8.36 15.85 -1.07
CA TYR A 284 -8.44 14.45 -1.47
C TYR A 284 -8.47 13.50 -0.26
N LEU A 285 -7.54 13.67 0.69
CA LEU A 285 -7.41 12.80 1.86
C LEU A 285 -8.54 12.99 2.90
N ASP A 286 -9.15 14.17 2.92
CA ASP A 286 -10.31 14.50 3.76
C ASP A 286 -11.60 13.89 3.23
N THR A 287 -11.78 13.88 1.90
CA THR A 287 -12.96 13.31 1.23
C THR A 287 -12.84 11.81 1.01
N CYS A 288 -11.63 11.25 1.05
CA CYS A 288 -11.35 9.84 0.83
C CYS A 288 -12.25 8.93 1.70
N PRO A 289 -12.91 7.89 1.14
CA PRO A 289 -13.71 6.95 1.92
C PRO A 289 -12.90 6.30 3.04
N ARG A 290 -13.50 6.14 4.23
CA ARG A 290 -12.83 5.58 5.41
C ARG A 290 -13.59 4.41 6.02
N SER A 291 -12.85 3.41 6.47
CA SER A 291 -13.34 2.32 7.32
C SER A 291 -12.72 2.44 8.70
N HIS A 292 -13.54 2.61 9.74
CA HIS A 292 -13.08 2.77 11.13
C HIS A 292 -11.98 3.86 11.33
N GLY A 293 -11.87 4.83 10.43
CA GLY A 293 -10.84 5.89 10.42
C GLY A 293 -9.71 5.69 9.40
N LEU A 294 -9.43 4.44 9.01
CA LEU A 294 -8.43 4.07 7.99
C LEU A 294 -8.91 4.43 6.59
N LEU A 295 -8.04 4.96 5.75
CA LEU A 295 -8.39 5.43 4.41
C LEU A 295 -8.46 4.27 3.42
N GLN A 296 -9.34 4.38 2.43
CA GLN A 296 -9.43 3.44 1.32
C GLN A 296 -8.27 3.68 0.35
N ALA A 297 -7.51 2.63 0.01
CA ALA A 297 -6.29 2.77 -0.80
C ALA A 297 -6.56 3.25 -2.25
N ARG A 298 -7.77 2.97 -2.75
CA ARG A 298 -8.29 3.41 -4.05
C ARG A 298 -9.43 4.42 -3.84
N GLY A 299 -9.25 5.64 -4.33
CA GLY A 299 -10.26 6.69 -4.29
C GLY A 299 -11.35 6.52 -5.36
N ASP A 300 -12.49 7.17 -5.11
CA ASP A 300 -13.64 7.27 -6.00
C ASP A 300 -13.97 8.76 -6.17
N GLY A 301 -13.71 9.32 -7.36
CA GLY A 301 -13.76 10.76 -7.60
C GLY A 301 -15.15 11.37 -7.36
N LYS A 302 -16.20 10.57 -7.54
CA LYS A 302 -17.60 10.96 -7.41
C LYS A 302 -18.10 10.84 -5.97
N ALA A 303 -17.76 9.75 -5.29
CA ALA A 303 -18.04 9.60 -3.86
C ALA A 303 -17.29 10.67 -3.03
N GLN A 304 -16.11 11.09 -3.48
CA GLN A 304 -15.33 12.16 -2.88
C GLN A 304 -15.79 13.58 -3.25
N GLY A 305 -16.74 13.74 -4.19
CA GLY A 305 -17.19 15.06 -4.67
C GLY A 305 -16.11 15.87 -5.42
N LEU A 306 -15.08 15.19 -5.94
CA LEU A 306 -13.97 15.78 -6.70
C LEU A 306 -14.31 15.89 -8.21
N GLY A 307 -15.37 15.20 -8.65
CA GLY A 307 -15.89 15.22 -10.01
C GLY A 307 -17.09 14.30 -10.20
N ASP A 308 -17.53 14.11 -11.44
CA ASP A 308 -18.68 13.25 -11.78
C ASP A 308 -18.31 11.76 -12.01
N TRP A 309 -17.02 11.41 -11.86
CA TRP A 309 -16.43 10.14 -12.29
C TRP A 309 -16.15 9.17 -11.12
N GLU A 310 -16.76 7.98 -11.13
CA GLU A 310 -16.63 6.94 -10.08
C GLU A 310 -15.21 6.36 -10.03
N ASN A 311 -14.62 6.14 -11.20
CA ASN A 311 -13.19 5.92 -11.39
C ASN A 311 -12.75 6.72 -12.63
N LEU A 312 -11.45 6.88 -12.87
CA LEU A 312 -10.96 7.67 -14.00
C LEU A 312 -11.22 6.99 -15.37
N GLY A 313 -11.78 5.78 -15.38
CA GLY A 313 -11.99 4.94 -16.56
C GLY A 313 -10.78 4.07 -16.92
N GLY A 314 -11.05 2.81 -17.27
CA GLY A 314 -10.06 1.84 -17.78
C GLY A 314 -9.56 2.10 -19.21
N GLY A 315 -10.01 3.21 -19.81
CA GLY A 315 -9.51 3.72 -21.08
C GLY A 315 -10.29 3.28 -22.32
N SER A 316 -9.59 3.29 -23.45
CA SER A 316 -10.13 3.17 -24.81
C SER A 316 -10.70 1.79 -25.18
N CYS A 317 -10.92 0.92 -24.19
CA CYS A 317 -11.56 -0.37 -24.36
C CYS A 317 -13.07 -0.27 -24.06
N PRO A 318 -13.97 -0.43 -25.04
CA PRO A 318 -15.42 -0.32 -24.82
C PRO A 318 -16.03 -1.35 -23.86
N SER A 319 -15.27 -2.40 -23.51
CA SER A 319 -15.69 -3.50 -22.64
C SER A 319 -14.76 -3.73 -21.43
N CYS A 320 -13.78 -2.85 -21.20
CA CYS A 320 -12.84 -2.95 -20.08
C CYS A 320 -13.02 -1.76 -19.12
N GLY A 321 -14.27 -1.48 -18.75
CA GLY A 321 -14.53 -0.54 -17.66
C GLY A 321 -13.78 -0.99 -16.41
N LEU A 322 -13.11 -0.05 -15.74
CA LEU A 322 -12.60 -0.35 -14.41
C LEU A 322 -13.80 -0.69 -13.52
N PRO A 323 -13.73 -1.74 -12.69
CA PRO A 323 -14.70 -1.95 -11.63
C PRO A 323 -14.72 -0.76 -10.64
N GLY A 324 -15.65 -0.76 -9.69
CA GLY A 324 -15.63 0.22 -8.60
C GLY A 324 -14.33 0.13 -7.78
N ALA A 325 -14.01 1.18 -7.02
CA ALA A 325 -12.78 1.26 -6.21
C ALA A 325 -12.57 0.05 -5.27
N CYS A 326 -13.67 -0.61 -4.87
CA CYS A 326 -13.70 -1.91 -4.20
C CYS A 326 -14.15 -3.01 -5.19
N PRO A 327 -13.24 -3.56 -6.03
CA PRO A 327 -13.60 -4.30 -7.23
C PRO A 327 -14.21 -5.68 -6.97
N GLU A 328 -13.97 -6.22 -5.78
CA GLU A 328 -14.47 -7.52 -5.32
C GLU A 328 -15.71 -7.35 -4.40
N GLY A 329 -16.32 -6.16 -4.43
CA GLY A 329 -17.47 -5.78 -3.62
C GLY A 329 -17.10 -4.90 -2.40
N PRO A 330 -18.07 -4.22 -1.76
CA PRO A 330 -17.81 -3.30 -0.66
C PRO A 330 -17.05 -3.94 0.50
N ALA A 331 -17.41 -5.18 0.88
CA ALA A 331 -16.73 -5.94 1.95
C ALA A 331 -15.24 -6.26 1.67
N LYS A 332 -14.73 -5.90 0.49
CA LYS A 332 -13.33 -6.05 0.07
C LYS A 332 -12.71 -4.74 -0.45
N CYS A 333 -13.23 -3.58 -0.01
CA CYS A 333 -12.46 -2.34 -0.07
C CYS A 333 -11.13 -2.55 0.69
N ARG A 334 -9.98 -2.23 0.08
CA ARG A 334 -8.70 -2.27 0.80
C ARG A 334 -8.49 -1.00 1.61
N HIS A 335 -8.18 -1.18 2.87
CA HIS A 335 -7.72 -0.15 3.81
C HIS A 335 -6.33 -0.58 4.29
N ASP A 336 -5.34 -0.32 3.43
CA ASP A 336 -3.96 -0.74 3.62
C ASP A 336 -3.30 0.01 4.79
N THR A 337 -2.53 -0.71 5.59
CA THR A 337 -1.85 -0.17 6.78
C THR A 337 -0.77 0.84 6.40
N TYR A 338 0.00 0.57 5.34
CA TYR A 338 1.02 1.50 4.83
C TYR A 338 0.40 2.78 4.25
N ASP A 339 -0.62 2.70 3.38
CA ASP A 339 -1.39 3.88 2.92
C ASP A 339 -1.83 4.77 4.09
N SER A 340 -2.45 4.16 5.10
CA SER A 340 -2.95 4.89 6.27
C SER A 340 -1.82 5.48 7.12
N ALA A 341 -0.66 4.82 7.22
CA ALA A 341 0.51 5.31 7.94
C ALA A 341 1.19 6.50 7.23
N VAL A 342 1.38 6.44 5.91
CA VAL A 342 1.92 7.56 5.10
C VAL A 342 1.01 8.79 5.21
N VAL A 343 -0.32 8.58 5.18
CA VAL A 343 -1.31 9.66 5.41
C VAL A 343 -1.22 10.25 6.80
N ALA A 344 -1.08 9.43 7.85
CA ALA A 344 -0.91 9.91 9.22
C ALA A 344 0.37 10.75 9.36
N ILE A 345 1.48 10.37 8.73
CA ILE A 345 2.71 11.16 8.71
C ILE A 345 2.49 12.47 7.94
N TYR A 346 1.86 12.44 6.75
CA TYR A 346 1.50 13.66 6.01
C TYR A 346 0.68 14.64 6.86
N TYR A 347 -0.36 14.16 7.55
CA TYR A 347 -1.16 15.00 8.45
C TYR A 347 -0.33 15.58 9.60
N VAL A 348 0.59 14.80 10.22
CA VAL A 348 1.54 15.34 11.22
C VAL A 348 2.37 16.48 10.63
N LYS A 349 2.92 16.32 9.41
CA LYS A 349 3.75 17.33 8.75
C LYS A 349 2.95 18.54 8.22
N ARG A 350 1.63 18.42 8.08
CA ARG A 350 0.69 19.55 7.92
C ARG A 350 0.24 20.19 9.24
N GLY A 351 0.68 19.69 10.40
CA GLY A 351 0.20 20.12 11.72
C GLY A 351 -1.24 19.67 12.06
N ARG A 352 -1.83 18.80 11.24
CA ARG A 352 -3.19 18.26 11.34
C ARG A 352 -3.24 17.06 12.30
N LEU A 353 -2.88 17.33 13.56
CA LEU A 353 -2.67 16.30 14.57
C LEU A 353 -3.94 15.49 14.89
N GLU A 354 -5.13 16.10 14.86
CA GLU A 354 -6.39 15.38 15.11
C GLU A 354 -6.71 14.35 14.01
N ASP A 355 -6.46 14.68 12.74
CA ASP A 355 -6.65 13.77 11.60
C ASP A 355 -5.66 12.60 11.61
N ALA A 356 -4.39 12.87 11.96
CA ALA A 356 -3.39 11.83 12.17
C ALA A 356 -3.77 10.90 13.33
N ARG A 357 -4.20 11.49 14.46
CA ARG A 357 -4.63 10.76 15.65
C ARG A 357 -5.80 9.81 15.34
N ALA A 358 -6.79 10.25 14.55
CA ALA A 358 -7.95 9.43 14.20
C ALA A 358 -7.57 8.12 13.47
N ILE A 359 -6.45 8.09 12.75
CA ILE A 359 -5.88 6.89 12.13
C ILE A 359 -5.14 6.05 13.18
N LEU A 360 -4.26 6.69 13.96
CA LEU A 360 -3.42 6.03 14.96
C LEU A 360 -4.21 5.40 16.11
N ASP A 361 -5.33 6.00 16.54
CA ASP A 361 -6.21 5.44 17.57
C ASP A 361 -6.87 4.13 17.08
N THR A 362 -7.08 3.96 15.77
CA THR A 362 -7.55 2.70 15.18
C THR A 362 -6.41 1.70 14.95
N PHE A 363 -5.17 2.13 14.71
CA PHE A 363 -4.02 1.23 14.82
C PHE A 363 -3.84 0.70 16.25
N ILE A 364 -4.05 1.51 17.30
CA ILE A 364 -4.05 1.03 18.70
C ILE A 364 -5.13 -0.05 18.91
N LYS A 365 -6.34 0.14 18.36
CA LYS A 365 -7.38 -0.90 18.37
C LYS A 365 -6.95 -2.18 17.65
N GLY A 366 -6.23 -2.09 16.53
CA GLY A 366 -5.72 -3.24 15.78
C GLY A 366 -4.50 -3.94 16.40
N LEU A 367 -3.86 -3.32 17.40
CA LEU A 367 -2.62 -3.81 18.02
C LEU A 367 -2.83 -4.49 19.38
N TYR A 368 -3.67 -3.95 20.27
CA TYR A 368 -3.67 -4.37 21.68
C TYR A 368 -4.88 -5.23 22.05
N PRO A 369 -4.74 -6.55 22.23
CA PRO A 369 -5.84 -7.44 22.58
C PRO A 369 -6.47 -7.09 23.93
N THR A 370 -7.80 -7.09 23.95
CA THR A 370 -8.63 -6.92 25.15
C THR A 370 -8.97 -8.28 25.78
N VAL A 371 -9.50 -8.26 27.01
CA VAL A 371 -9.97 -9.49 27.68
C VAL A 371 -11.02 -10.19 26.83
N GLY A 372 -10.73 -11.43 26.41
CA GLY A 372 -11.63 -12.23 25.57
C GLY A 372 -11.53 -11.98 24.05
N ALA A 373 -10.54 -11.21 23.57
CA ALA A 373 -10.28 -11.08 22.14
C ALA A 373 -9.92 -12.43 21.50
N GLU A 374 -10.55 -12.76 20.36
CA GLU A 374 -10.35 -14.04 19.67
C GLU A 374 -9.27 -13.90 18.56
N LEU A 375 -8.08 -14.44 18.82
CA LEU A 375 -6.96 -14.41 17.90
C LEU A 375 -7.15 -15.42 16.75
N ARG A 376 -7.01 -14.96 15.50
CA ARG A 376 -7.31 -15.71 14.27
C ARG A 376 -6.18 -15.58 13.24
N PRO A 377 -5.56 -16.68 12.78
CA PRO A 377 -5.85 -18.07 13.13
C PRO A 377 -5.46 -18.42 14.58
N THR A 378 -6.32 -19.22 15.21
CA THR A 378 -6.13 -19.75 16.56
C THR A 378 -4.96 -20.74 16.59
N GLY A 379 -4.18 -20.72 17.68
CA GLY A 379 -3.08 -21.68 17.90
C GLY A 379 -1.80 -21.43 17.11
N LYS A 380 -1.73 -20.36 16.31
CA LYS A 380 -0.46 -19.83 15.78
C LYS A 380 0.14 -18.78 16.73
N HIS A 381 1.36 -18.33 16.43
CA HIS A 381 2.04 -17.24 17.13
C HIS A 381 1.46 -15.89 16.72
N THR A 382 0.19 -15.69 17.07
CA THR A 382 -0.66 -14.56 16.66
C THR A 382 -0.57 -13.38 17.65
N GLU A 383 -0.17 -13.68 18.89
CA GLU A 383 0.23 -12.74 19.96
C GLU A 383 1.77 -12.73 20.07
N TYR A 384 2.34 -11.55 20.31
CA TYR A 384 3.78 -11.34 20.47
C TYR A 384 4.16 -10.96 21.91
N THR A 385 5.43 -11.23 22.25
CA THR A 385 6.05 -10.87 23.52
C THR A 385 7.30 -10.04 23.29
N GLY A 386 7.72 -9.30 24.32
CA GLY A 386 8.88 -8.38 24.25
C GLY A 386 8.54 -6.92 23.91
N ALA A 387 7.26 -6.54 23.87
CA ALA A 387 6.85 -5.14 23.81
C ALA A 387 7.47 -4.32 24.96
N ALA A 388 7.92 -3.10 24.68
CA ALA A 388 8.63 -2.24 25.64
C ALA A 388 7.78 -1.85 26.86
N SER A 389 6.46 -1.75 26.69
CA SER A 389 5.46 -1.54 27.75
C SER A 389 5.19 -2.77 28.63
N GLY A 390 5.75 -3.93 28.29
CA GLY A 390 5.42 -5.23 28.89
C GLY A 390 4.01 -5.74 28.54
N ARG A 391 3.29 -5.07 27.63
CA ARG A 391 1.94 -5.47 27.21
C ARG A 391 1.98 -6.66 26.25
N LYS A 392 0.93 -7.48 26.29
CA LYS A 392 0.53 -8.33 25.15
C LYS A 392 0.15 -7.41 23.99
N ILE A 393 0.68 -7.70 22.80
CA ILE A 393 0.38 -6.97 21.57
C ILE A 393 0.34 -7.95 20.39
N THR A 394 -0.40 -7.61 19.36
CA THR A 394 -0.38 -8.26 18.04
C THR A 394 0.39 -7.34 17.07
N LEU A 395 0.30 -7.56 15.77
CA LEU A 395 0.76 -6.60 14.76
C LEU A 395 -0.41 -6.25 13.84
N LEU A 396 -0.23 -5.21 13.02
CA LEU A 396 -1.22 -4.82 12.03
C LEU A 396 -1.17 -5.75 10.82
N ALA A 397 -2.35 -6.04 10.29
CA ALA A 397 -2.50 -6.75 9.01
C ALA A 397 -2.15 -5.83 7.83
N SER A 398 -1.77 -6.37 6.68
CA SER A 398 -1.46 -5.59 5.48
C SER A 398 -2.65 -4.72 5.03
N SER A 399 -3.88 -5.27 5.02
CA SER A 399 -5.11 -4.52 4.70
C SER A 399 -6.33 -4.98 5.48
N TYR A 400 -6.97 -4.04 6.15
CA TYR A 400 -8.33 -4.18 6.69
C TYR A 400 -9.39 -3.98 5.59
N ASN A 401 -10.67 -4.13 5.94
CA ASN A 401 -11.80 -3.92 5.02
C ASN A 401 -12.89 -2.98 5.60
N SER A 402 -13.99 -2.80 4.86
CA SER A 402 -15.07 -1.85 5.20
C SER A 402 -16.16 -2.36 6.16
N VAL A 403 -16.17 -3.66 6.46
CA VAL A 403 -17.28 -4.33 7.17
C VAL A 403 -16.91 -4.76 8.59
N HIS A 404 -15.62 -4.97 8.86
CA HIS A 404 -15.13 -5.46 10.14
C HIS A 404 -14.15 -4.46 10.79
N GLU A 405 -14.38 -4.14 12.06
CA GLU A 405 -13.48 -3.26 12.82
C GLU A 405 -12.11 -3.93 13.02
N PRO A 406 -10.99 -3.21 12.78
CA PRO A 406 -9.64 -3.71 13.03
C PRO A 406 -9.52 -4.32 14.44
N THR A 407 -9.37 -5.65 14.47
CA THR A 407 -9.40 -6.46 15.68
C THR A 407 -8.01 -7.06 15.91
N PRO A 408 -7.44 -6.99 17.14
CA PRO A 408 -6.12 -7.50 17.45
C PRO A 408 -5.94 -8.95 17.05
N GLY A 409 -4.91 -9.21 16.23
CA GLY A 409 -4.51 -10.55 15.84
C GLY A 409 -5.56 -11.32 15.04
N ASN A 410 -6.45 -10.63 14.34
CA ASN A 410 -7.42 -11.24 13.43
C ASN A 410 -7.02 -11.00 11.98
N TYR A 411 -6.28 -11.96 11.41
CA TYR A 411 -5.63 -11.86 10.11
C TYR A 411 -6.31 -12.75 9.04
N GLN A 412 -7.56 -13.16 9.23
CA GLN A 412 -8.26 -14.06 8.31
C GLN A 412 -9.46 -13.40 7.62
N SER A 413 -9.66 -13.71 6.35
CA SER A 413 -10.92 -13.44 5.64
C SER A 413 -12.10 -14.06 6.42
N PRO A 414 -13.25 -13.36 6.57
CA PRO A 414 -13.62 -12.09 5.95
C PRO A 414 -13.25 -10.82 6.76
N PHE A 415 -12.42 -10.89 7.80
CA PHE A 415 -12.15 -9.76 8.71
C PHE A 415 -11.07 -8.78 8.22
N VAL A 416 -10.22 -9.25 7.30
CA VAL A 416 -9.21 -8.47 6.58
C VAL A 416 -9.38 -8.72 5.08
N THR A 417 -8.94 -7.77 4.24
CA THR A 417 -8.73 -8.04 2.81
C THR A 417 -7.39 -8.72 2.56
N ASP A 418 -6.41 -8.45 3.42
CA ASP A 418 -5.06 -9.01 3.33
C ASP A 418 -4.49 -9.24 4.73
N GLY A 419 -4.10 -10.48 5.00
CA GLY A 419 -3.70 -10.97 6.32
C GLY A 419 -2.19 -11.00 6.57
N GLY A 420 -1.37 -10.52 5.63
CA GLY A 420 0.06 -10.41 5.82
C GLY A 420 0.43 -9.59 7.07
N VAL A 421 1.62 -9.84 7.60
CA VAL A 421 2.13 -9.21 8.83
C VAL A 421 3.54 -8.73 8.54
N ASP A 422 3.61 -7.66 7.77
CA ASP A 422 4.82 -7.27 7.06
C ASP A 422 5.62 -6.30 7.91
N SER A 423 6.92 -6.54 7.99
CA SER A 423 7.81 -5.75 8.85
C SER A 423 7.90 -4.29 8.40
N GLY A 424 7.88 -4.03 7.08
CA GLY A 424 7.82 -2.67 6.51
C GLY A 424 6.51 -1.95 6.86
N ASN A 425 5.35 -2.55 6.55
CA ASN A 425 4.04 -1.99 6.88
C ASN A 425 3.88 -1.65 8.38
N ASN A 426 4.37 -2.53 9.27
CA ASN A 426 4.34 -2.27 10.71
C ASN A 426 5.39 -1.24 11.15
N ALA A 427 6.56 -1.17 10.51
CA ALA A 427 7.55 -0.14 10.77
C ALA A 427 7.06 1.25 10.32
N TRP A 428 6.34 1.35 9.20
CA TRP A 428 5.66 2.56 8.75
C TRP A 428 4.58 3.03 9.74
N ALA A 429 3.75 2.11 10.26
CA ALA A 429 2.81 2.45 11.33
C ALA A 429 3.53 2.97 12.58
N ALA A 430 4.65 2.36 12.97
CA ALA A 430 5.46 2.80 14.11
C ALA A 430 6.17 4.15 13.86
N LEU A 431 6.60 4.44 12.63
CA LEU A 431 7.10 5.76 12.21
C LEU A 431 5.99 6.82 12.34
N ALA A 432 4.76 6.51 11.93
CA ALA A 432 3.61 7.40 12.10
C ALA A 432 3.31 7.69 13.58
N PHE A 433 3.35 6.65 14.44
CA PHE A 433 3.27 6.82 15.90
C PHE A 433 4.39 7.70 16.45
N ALA A 434 5.63 7.52 15.99
CA ALA A 434 6.79 8.27 16.46
C ALA A 434 6.77 9.75 16.05
N HIS A 435 6.49 10.05 14.77
CA HIS A 435 6.33 11.42 14.27
C HIS A 435 5.17 12.14 14.96
N TYR A 436 4.02 11.48 15.13
CA TYR A 436 2.90 12.06 15.89
C TYR A 436 3.27 12.30 17.35
N ALA A 437 3.93 11.34 18.02
CA ALA A 437 4.33 11.50 19.42
C ALA A 437 5.33 12.64 19.62
N ALA A 438 6.25 12.86 18.68
CA ALA A 438 7.15 14.01 18.64
C ALA A 438 6.39 15.34 18.49
N ALA A 439 5.53 15.46 17.47
CA ALA A 439 4.81 16.71 17.18
C ALA A 439 3.76 17.06 18.24
N ALA A 440 3.03 16.07 18.75
CA ALA A 440 1.98 16.24 19.77
C ALA A 440 2.50 16.15 21.22
N GLN A 441 3.80 15.88 21.43
CA GLN A 441 4.40 15.57 22.73
C GLN A 441 3.61 14.51 23.53
N ALA A 442 3.20 13.44 22.85
CA ALA A 442 2.25 12.45 23.35
C ALA A 442 2.94 11.11 23.71
N PRO A 443 3.41 10.92 24.96
CA PRO A 443 4.29 9.80 25.32
C PRO A 443 3.66 8.42 25.17
N CYS A 444 2.35 8.25 25.29
CA CYS A 444 1.71 6.95 25.04
C CYS A 444 1.86 6.49 23.58
N TYR A 445 1.78 7.39 22.61
CA TYR A 445 2.01 7.06 21.19
C TYR A 445 3.50 6.73 20.96
N ALA A 446 4.40 7.35 21.74
CA ALA A 446 5.82 7.01 21.80
C ALA A 446 6.09 5.62 22.43
N THR A 447 5.17 5.11 23.26
CA THR A 447 5.18 3.73 23.74
C THR A 447 4.77 2.77 22.63
N VAL A 448 3.68 3.05 21.89
CA VAL A 448 3.21 2.18 20.79
C VAL A 448 4.28 1.98 19.72
N ALA A 449 4.96 3.06 19.31
CA ALA A 449 6.06 2.97 18.34
C ALA A 449 7.20 2.02 18.81
N ARG A 450 7.52 2.06 20.11
CA ARG A 450 8.56 1.21 20.72
C ARG A 450 8.09 -0.22 20.97
N ASP A 451 6.80 -0.44 21.25
CA ASP A 451 6.22 -1.78 21.35
C ASP A 451 6.30 -2.52 20.00
N ILE A 452 5.91 -1.85 18.92
CA ILE A 452 6.01 -2.40 17.56
C ILE A 452 7.47 -2.70 17.22
N LEU A 453 8.40 -1.74 17.40
CA LEU A 453 9.84 -1.96 17.15
C LEU A 453 10.38 -3.17 17.93
N SER A 454 10.09 -3.26 19.22
CA SER A 454 10.60 -4.35 20.08
C SER A 454 10.07 -5.72 19.65
N VAL A 455 8.85 -5.79 19.12
CA VAL A 455 8.25 -7.02 18.58
C VAL A 455 8.78 -7.39 17.20
N LEU A 456 8.98 -6.41 16.32
CA LEU A 456 9.63 -6.63 15.01
C LEU A 456 11.05 -7.18 15.21
N VAL A 457 11.78 -6.67 16.21
CA VAL A 457 13.07 -7.21 16.65
C VAL A 457 12.91 -8.64 17.22
N SER A 458 12.06 -8.84 18.23
CA SER A 458 11.98 -10.13 18.94
C SER A 458 11.56 -11.31 18.07
N ALA A 459 10.69 -11.09 17.08
CA ALA A 459 10.24 -12.11 16.14
C ALA A 459 11.09 -12.18 14.85
N GLY A 460 11.48 -11.01 14.33
CA GLY A 460 12.02 -10.85 12.98
C GLY A 460 13.54 -10.90 12.84
N THR A 461 14.32 -10.75 13.93
CA THR A 461 15.79 -10.72 13.87
C THR A 461 16.37 -11.95 13.19
N CYS A 462 17.34 -11.72 12.30
CA CYS A 462 18.14 -12.76 11.65
C CYS A 462 19.62 -12.68 12.09
N PRO A 463 20.10 -13.59 12.97
CA PRO A 463 21.40 -13.48 13.63
C PRO A 463 22.56 -14.09 12.82
N ASP A 464 22.58 -13.91 11.50
CA ASP A 464 23.69 -14.30 10.63
C ASP A 464 24.46 -13.08 10.10
N GLU A 465 25.57 -13.30 9.39
CA GLU A 465 26.48 -12.23 8.91
C GLU A 465 25.83 -11.22 7.96
N LEU A 466 24.66 -11.54 7.37
CA LEU A 466 23.90 -10.62 6.52
C LEU A 466 23.01 -9.67 7.36
N GLY A 467 22.83 -9.93 8.66
CA GLY A 467 22.07 -9.08 9.59
C GLY A 467 20.58 -8.95 9.24
N GLY A 468 19.98 -7.85 9.65
CA GLY A 468 18.62 -7.47 9.28
C GLY A 468 17.50 -8.38 9.80
N PHE A 469 16.33 -8.20 9.20
CA PHE A 469 15.04 -8.67 9.70
C PHE A 469 14.18 -9.28 8.59
N LEU A 470 13.32 -10.22 8.97
CA LEU A 470 12.38 -10.91 8.08
C LEU A 470 11.38 -9.97 7.37
N GLY A 471 10.95 -10.39 6.18
CA GLY A 471 9.95 -9.72 5.36
C GLY A 471 8.55 -9.72 5.99
N HIS A 472 7.98 -10.91 6.24
CA HIS A 472 6.73 -11.04 7.02
C HIS A 472 6.94 -11.92 8.26
N LEU A 473 6.10 -11.72 9.27
CA LEU A 473 6.07 -12.47 10.51
C LEU A 473 4.86 -13.43 10.56
N GLN A 474 4.68 -14.10 11.69
CA GLN A 474 3.51 -14.95 11.92
C GLN A 474 2.21 -14.11 11.91
N PRO A 475 1.05 -14.66 11.51
CA PRO A 475 0.74 -16.06 11.21
C PRO A 475 1.02 -16.49 9.75
N TYR A 476 1.58 -15.61 8.93
CA TYR A 476 1.89 -15.82 7.50
C TYR A 476 3.39 -15.59 7.22
N PRO A 477 4.28 -16.42 7.81
CA PRO A 477 5.71 -16.13 7.90
C PRO A 477 6.40 -16.02 6.54
N GLY A 478 6.99 -14.85 6.29
CA GLY A 478 7.84 -14.56 5.15
C GLY A 478 9.30 -14.82 5.52
N ASN A 479 9.80 -16.00 5.18
CA ASN A 479 11.17 -16.46 5.46
C ASN A 479 12.31 -15.58 4.90
N TYR A 480 11.98 -14.73 3.94
CA TYR A 480 12.89 -13.84 3.23
C TYR A 480 13.23 -12.57 4.02
N ARG A 481 14.17 -11.77 3.52
CA ARG A 481 14.43 -10.39 3.96
C ARG A 481 14.20 -9.45 2.76
N SER A 482 13.50 -8.33 2.94
CA SER A 482 13.36 -7.27 1.91
C SER A 482 14.34 -6.12 2.18
N ALA A 483 14.92 -5.54 1.13
CA ALA A 483 15.69 -4.30 1.24
C ALA A 483 14.83 -3.16 1.79
N GLU A 484 13.65 -2.94 1.16
CA GLU A 484 12.58 -2.03 1.57
C GLU A 484 12.26 -2.11 3.07
N HIS A 485 11.83 -3.29 3.55
CA HIS A 485 11.44 -3.44 4.96
C HIS A 485 12.62 -3.19 5.93
N ASN A 486 13.87 -3.45 5.51
CA ASN A 486 15.05 -3.17 6.34
C ASN A 486 15.44 -1.69 6.29
N ILE A 487 15.13 -0.96 5.22
CA ILE A 487 15.22 0.50 5.16
C ILE A 487 14.21 1.13 6.14
N ASP A 488 12.97 0.63 6.15
CA ASP A 488 11.93 1.09 7.10
C ASP A 488 12.33 0.85 8.56
N LEU A 489 12.82 -0.36 8.88
CA LEU A 489 13.30 -0.68 10.23
C LEU A 489 14.56 0.12 10.61
N PHE A 490 15.46 0.39 9.67
CA PHE A 490 16.61 1.28 9.90
C PHE A 490 16.14 2.67 10.32
N ALA A 491 15.20 3.26 9.55
CA ALA A 491 14.68 4.59 9.82
C ALA A 491 13.90 4.65 11.14
N LEU A 492 13.04 3.68 11.42
CA LEU A 492 12.33 3.56 12.69
C LEU A 492 13.28 3.47 13.89
N SER A 493 14.34 2.66 13.77
CA SER A 493 15.36 2.51 14.81
C SER A 493 16.14 3.80 15.02
N ARG A 494 16.49 4.52 13.95
CA ARG A 494 17.10 5.85 13.98
C ARG A 494 16.22 6.89 14.68
N VAL A 495 14.91 6.88 14.38
CA VAL A 495 13.91 7.79 14.97
C VAL A 495 13.67 7.51 16.46
N LEU A 496 13.71 6.24 16.88
CA LEU A 496 13.47 5.83 18.27
C LEU A 496 14.72 5.74 19.15
N GLY A 497 15.92 5.80 18.56
CA GLY A 497 17.21 5.79 19.25
C GLY A 497 17.82 4.40 19.49
N ASP A 498 17.33 3.35 18.81
CA ASP A 498 17.90 2.00 18.91
C ASP A 498 19.05 1.79 17.91
N ALA A 499 20.26 2.13 18.34
CA ALA A 499 21.47 1.94 17.55
C ALA A 499 21.78 0.46 17.20
N THR A 500 21.26 -0.52 17.96
CA THR A 500 21.55 -1.95 17.72
C THR A 500 20.70 -2.47 16.57
N THR A 501 19.40 -2.19 16.60
CA THR A 501 18.49 -2.54 15.52
C THR A 501 18.81 -1.75 14.25
N GLN A 502 19.19 -0.46 14.41
CA GLN A 502 19.67 0.37 13.31
C GLN A 502 20.90 -0.25 12.61
N GLU A 503 21.93 -0.69 13.34
CA GLU A 503 23.14 -1.24 12.72
C GLU A 503 22.89 -2.61 12.06
N SER A 504 22.02 -3.44 12.65
CA SER A 504 21.60 -4.72 12.03
C SER A 504 20.87 -4.48 10.70
N ALA A 505 19.94 -3.53 10.66
CA ALA A 505 19.22 -3.15 9.46
C ALA A 505 20.15 -2.53 8.39
N ARG A 506 21.05 -1.63 8.81
CA ARG A 506 22.13 -1.06 7.96
C ARG A 506 22.96 -2.16 7.31
N THR A 507 23.43 -3.13 8.10
CA THR A 507 24.29 -4.21 7.63
C THR A 507 23.64 -4.97 6.47
N PHE A 508 22.34 -5.25 6.57
CA PHE A 508 21.59 -5.89 5.50
C PHE A 508 21.51 -5.02 4.24
N VAL A 509 21.11 -3.76 4.36
CA VAL A 509 20.97 -2.84 3.22
C VAL A 509 22.32 -2.58 2.53
N HIS A 510 23.38 -2.37 3.31
CA HIS A 510 24.78 -2.27 2.83
C HIS A 510 25.21 -3.51 2.03
N SER A 511 24.77 -4.71 2.44
CA SER A 511 25.09 -5.98 1.76
C SER A 511 24.22 -6.25 0.53
N MET A 512 23.14 -5.50 0.29
CA MET A 512 22.36 -5.62 -0.95
C MET A 512 22.99 -4.86 -2.13
N TYR A 513 23.88 -3.89 -1.88
CA TYR A 513 24.58 -3.19 -2.96
C TYR A 513 25.48 -4.13 -3.77
N GLY A 514 25.26 -4.20 -5.08
CA GLY A 514 26.02 -5.03 -6.00
C GLY A 514 25.81 -6.54 -5.84
N ALA A 515 24.91 -6.96 -4.94
CA ALA A 515 24.64 -8.38 -4.68
C ALA A 515 23.92 -9.07 -5.86
N ASN A 516 23.13 -8.31 -6.63
CA ASN A 516 22.56 -8.81 -7.88
C ASN A 516 23.64 -8.79 -8.98
N ARG A 517 24.10 -9.98 -9.37
CA ARG A 517 25.18 -10.17 -10.36
C ARG A 517 24.88 -9.60 -11.75
N ALA A 518 23.62 -9.45 -12.13
CA ALA A 518 23.24 -8.84 -13.41
C ALA A 518 23.34 -7.30 -13.38
N PHE A 519 23.27 -6.71 -12.18
CA PHE A 519 23.22 -5.26 -11.98
C PHE A 519 24.12 -4.83 -10.79
N PRO A 520 25.45 -5.01 -10.90
CA PRO A 520 26.39 -4.82 -9.78
C PRO A 520 26.56 -3.37 -9.30
N THR A 521 25.83 -2.42 -9.89
CA THR A 521 25.84 -0.97 -9.60
C THR A 521 24.61 -0.49 -8.83
N SER A 522 23.78 -1.39 -8.32
CA SER A 522 22.53 -1.06 -7.61
C SER A 522 22.20 -2.07 -6.50
N TYR A 523 21.12 -1.84 -5.76
CA TYR A 523 20.68 -2.65 -4.63
C TYR A 523 19.78 -3.81 -5.07
N ALA A 524 20.11 -5.02 -4.65
CA ALA A 524 19.23 -6.18 -4.79
C ALA A 524 17.96 -6.01 -3.95
N MET A 525 16.85 -6.62 -4.40
CA MET A 525 15.56 -6.60 -3.72
C MET A 525 15.59 -7.17 -2.30
N GLY A 526 16.52 -8.09 -2.03
CA GLY A 526 16.58 -8.84 -0.77
C GLY A 526 17.02 -10.28 -1.00
N THR A 527 16.48 -11.20 -0.21
CA THR A 527 16.80 -12.64 -0.27
C THR A 527 15.62 -13.52 -0.67
N GLY A 528 15.89 -14.79 -0.93
CA GLY A 528 14.88 -15.84 -1.16
C GLY A 528 14.14 -16.25 0.12
N SER A 529 13.22 -17.21 0.01
CA SER A 529 12.28 -17.60 1.07
C SER A 529 12.38 -19.08 1.50
N GLY A 530 13.42 -19.81 1.08
CA GLY A 530 13.50 -21.27 1.25
C GLY A 530 13.65 -21.75 2.70
N LYS A 531 14.10 -20.88 3.60
CA LYS A 531 14.27 -21.13 5.05
C LYS A 531 14.20 -19.81 5.83
N LYS A 532 13.87 -19.83 7.13
CA LYS A 532 13.90 -18.60 7.96
C LYS A 532 15.27 -17.96 7.85
N CYS A 533 15.32 -16.67 7.52
CA CYS A 533 16.57 -15.91 7.34
C CYS A 533 17.42 -16.50 6.21
N ASP A 534 16.82 -16.78 5.06
CA ASP A 534 17.58 -17.19 3.88
C ASP A 534 18.61 -16.09 3.51
N PRO A 535 19.90 -16.42 3.34
CA PRO A 535 20.91 -15.49 2.84
C PRO A 535 21.03 -15.53 1.31
N THR A 536 20.29 -16.40 0.63
CA THR A 536 20.35 -16.53 -0.84
C THR A 536 19.81 -15.27 -1.50
N ILE A 537 20.66 -14.49 -2.17
CA ILE A 537 20.26 -13.21 -2.81
C ILE A 537 19.22 -13.44 -3.89
N ASN A 538 18.15 -12.63 -3.89
CA ASN A 538 17.19 -12.58 -4.98
C ASN A 538 17.83 -11.87 -6.19
N GLY A 539 18.31 -12.67 -7.15
CA GLY A 539 18.91 -12.19 -8.41
C GLY A 539 17.92 -11.71 -9.47
N GLY A 540 16.64 -11.54 -9.12
CA GLY A 540 15.58 -11.09 -10.03
C GLY A 540 15.62 -9.60 -10.32
N ALA A 541 14.48 -8.93 -10.19
CA ALA A 541 14.35 -7.50 -10.49
C ALA A 541 15.07 -6.62 -9.45
N LEU A 542 15.43 -5.40 -9.86
CA LEU A 542 15.82 -4.34 -8.94
C LEU A 542 14.61 -3.44 -8.68
N PRO A 543 14.25 -3.15 -7.42
CA PRO A 543 13.14 -2.27 -7.09
C PRO A 543 13.60 -0.81 -6.89
N ALA A 544 12.65 0.12 -6.93
CA ALA A 544 12.90 1.56 -6.86
C ALA A 544 13.16 2.05 -5.43
N ASP A 545 12.39 1.56 -4.48
CA ASP A 545 12.52 1.72 -3.02
C ASP A 545 13.97 1.48 -2.52
N ALA A 546 14.58 0.34 -2.87
CA ALA A 546 15.96 0.00 -2.48
C ALA A 546 17.03 0.99 -2.95
N THR A 547 16.70 1.88 -3.89
CA THR A 547 17.51 3.04 -4.26
C THR A 547 17.00 4.33 -3.58
N PHE A 548 15.74 4.71 -3.81
CA PHE A 548 15.23 6.03 -3.41
C PHE A 548 14.87 6.14 -1.92
N TRP A 549 14.29 5.09 -1.32
CA TRP A 549 13.95 5.07 0.10
C TRP A 549 15.21 4.86 0.95
N ASN A 550 16.15 4.04 0.47
CA ASN A 550 17.48 3.87 1.05
C ASN A 550 18.21 5.21 1.23
N LEU A 551 18.19 6.02 0.17
CA LEU A 551 18.74 7.37 0.10
C LEU A 551 18.03 8.37 1.03
N LEU A 552 16.70 8.32 1.14
CA LEU A 552 15.95 9.16 2.10
C LEU A 552 16.18 8.75 3.57
N ALA A 553 16.40 7.45 3.80
CA ALA A 553 16.63 6.92 5.13
C ALA A 553 18.07 7.09 5.61
N ASP A 554 19.05 7.26 4.71
CA ASP A 554 20.49 7.07 4.99
C ASP A 554 20.83 5.67 5.54
N ALA A 555 20.18 4.64 5.00
CA ALA A 555 20.47 3.26 5.40
C ALA A 555 21.84 2.80 4.88
N ASP A 556 22.19 3.09 3.63
CA ASP A 556 23.55 3.05 3.09
C ASP A 556 24.04 4.46 2.69
N ALA A 557 24.80 5.09 3.58
CA ALA A 557 25.31 6.46 3.41
C ALA A 557 26.61 6.55 2.59
N VAL A 558 27.02 5.50 1.87
CA VAL A 558 28.25 5.52 1.06
C VAL A 558 27.97 6.18 -0.30
N GLU A 559 28.27 7.48 -0.41
CA GLU A 559 28.04 8.33 -1.58
C GLU A 559 28.30 7.63 -2.93
N PRO A 560 29.49 7.04 -3.25
CA PRO A 560 29.72 6.38 -4.54
C PRO A 560 28.73 5.26 -4.89
N ARG A 561 28.11 4.60 -3.89
CA ARG A 561 27.07 3.59 -4.11
C ARG A 561 25.73 4.25 -4.43
N MET A 562 25.35 5.29 -3.68
CA MET A 562 24.17 6.12 -3.95
C MET A 562 24.23 6.73 -5.36
N THR A 563 25.36 7.33 -5.74
CA THR A 563 25.61 7.86 -7.09
C THR A 563 25.46 6.76 -8.16
N SER A 564 25.97 5.55 -7.93
CA SER A 564 25.87 4.44 -8.88
C SER A 564 24.43 3.92 -9.03
N ALA A 565 23.72 3.76 -7.91
CA ALA A 565 22.34 3.27 -7.90
C ALA A 565 21.37 4.28 -8.50
N LEU A 566 21.51 5.57 -8.17
CA LEU A 566 20.78 6.66 -8.85
C LEU A 566 21.10 6.69 -10.33
N LYS A 567 22.38 6.59 -10.72
CA LYS A 567 22.78 6.57 -12.13
C LYS A 567 22.10 5.44 -12.90
N PHE A 568 21.95 4.27 -12.30
CA PHE A 568 21.19 3.18 -12.88
C PHE A 568 19.69 3.53 -12.93
N ALA A 569 19.07 3.90 -11.80
CA ALA A 569 17.64 4.14 -11.70
C ALA A 569 17.14 5.23 -12.68
N LEU A 570 17.94 6.27 -12.91
CA LEU A 570 17.61 7.38 -13.81
C LEU A 570 17.86 7.10 -15.30
N LEU A 571 18.44 5.94 -15.67
CA LEU A 571 18.43 5.50 -17.06
C LEU A 571 16.99 5.25 -17.52
N ALA A 572 16.72 5.65 -18.77
CA ALA A 572 15.48 5.32 -19.45
C ALA A 572 15.63 3.98 -20.20
N PRO A 573 14.88 2.92 -19.83
CA PRO A 573 14.92 1.64 -20.53
C PRO A 573 14.36 1.77 -21.95
N GLU A 574 14.92 1.03 -22.90
CA GLU A 574 14.35 0.96 -24.24
C GLU A 574 13.00 0.22 -24.22
N ARG A 575 12.08 0.58 -25.12
CA ARG A 575 10.81 -0.14 -25.26
C ARG A 575 10.87 -1.12 -26.44
N LYS A 576 10.76 -2.41 -26.11
CA LYS A 576 10.80 -3.54 -27.05
C LYS A 576 9.53 -3.61 -27.90
N ALA A 577 9.61 -4.36 -29.00
CA ALA A 577 8.51 -4.53 -29.96
C ALA A 577 7.26 -5.25 -29.39
N ASP A 578 7.40 -6.00 -28.28
CA ASP A 578 6.28 -6.59 -27.53
C ASP A 578 5.62 -5.61 -26.54
N GLY A 579 6.12 -4.36 -26.50
CA GLY A 579 5.64 -3.31 -25.62
C GLY A 579 6.25 -3.32 -24.22
N ARG A 580 7.06 -4.32 -23.86
CA ARG A 580 7.82 -4.35 -22.60
C ARG A 580 8.99 -3.37 -22.64
N TYR A 581 9.47 -2.98 -21.48
CA TYR A 581 10.76 -2.29 -21.34
C TYR A 581 11.93 -3.29 -21.35
N THR A 582 13.14 -2.79 -21.60
CA THR A 582 14.38 -3.50 -21.23
C THR A 582 14.61 -3.42 -19.72
N THR A 583 15.68 -4.03 -19.23
CA THR A 583 15.96 -4.19 -17.80
C THR A 583 16.80 -3.07 -17.19
N GLU A 584 17.27 -2.13 -18.02
CA GLU A 584 18.26 -1.12 -17.64
C GLU A 584 17.55 0.16 -17.19
N GLY A 585 17.64 0.46 -15.90
CA GLY A 585 17.04 1.64 -15.29
C GLY A 585 15.53 1.60 -15.08
N LEU A 586 15.01 2.70 -14.52
CA LEU A 586 13.66 2.80 -14.00
C LEU A 586 12.89 4.04 -14.48
N TRP A 587 13.56 5.05 -15.05
CA TRP A 587 12.91 6.31 -15.43
C TRP A 587 12.14 6.19 -16.75
N VAL A 588 10.81 6.32 -16.71
CA VAL A 588 9.94 6.15 -17.89
C VAL A 588 8.99 7.33 -18.05
N THR A 589 8.51 7.55 -19.28
CA THR A 589 7.50 8.57 -19.61
C THR A 589 6.25 7.87 -20.14
N ASP A 590 5.17 7.95 -19.38
CA ASP A 590 3.86 7.48 -19.79
C ASP A 590 3.12 8.53 -20.63
N SER A 591 2.04 8.09 -21.29
CA SER A 591 1.17 8.97 -22.09
C SER A 591 -0.28 8.61 -21.81
N ASP A 592 -0.91 9.42 -20.97
CA ASP A 592 -2.32 9.32 -20.63
C ASP A 592 -3.16 9.81 -21.81
N VAL A 593 -3.71 8.86 -22.56
CA VAL A 593 -4.59 9.11 -23.72
C VAL A 593 -6.07 9.21 -23.34
N ILE A 594 -6.40 9.14 -22.04
CA ILE A 594 -7.75 8.87 -21.54
C ILE A 594 -8.23 10.07 -20.72
N ARG A 595 -9.50 10.46 -20.86
CA ARG A 595 -10.10 11.53 -20.04
C ARG A 595 -10.74 10.96 -18.77
N PRO A 596 -10.77 11.68 -17.62
CA PRO A 596 -11.44 11.21 -16.39
C PRO A 596 -12.92 10.85 -16.61
N GLU A 597 -13.63 11.64 -17.42
CA GLU A 597 -15.01 11.40 -17.85
C GLU A 597 -15.17 10.31 -18.93
N GLY A 598 -14.08 9.63 -19.30
CA GLY A 598 -14.04 8.61 -20.32
C GLY A 598 -13.82 9.11 -21.75
N GLY A 599 -13.50 8.15 -22.62
CA GLY A 599 -13.08 8.42 -24.01
C GLY A 599 -11.62 8.86 -24.13
N LEU A 600 -11.24 9.20 -25.36
CA LEU A 600 -9.87 9.61 -25.71
C LEU A 600 -9.67 11.13 -25.53
N ARG A 601 -8.42 11.50 -25.28
CA ARG A 601 -7.90 12.87 -25.45
C ARG A 601 -7.38 13.05 -26.87
N ASP A 602 -7.54 14.25 -27.42
CA ASP A 602 -6.94 14.64 -28.70
C ASP A 602 -5.42 14.88 -28.58
N VAL A 603 -4.98 15.39 -27.42
CA VAL A 603 -3.56 15.50 -27.02
C VAL A 603 -3.32 14.62 -25.78
N PRO A 604 -2.45 13.59 -25.86
CA PRO A 604 -2.10 12.77 -24.70
C PRO A 604 -1.32 13.57 -23.65
N LEU A 605 -1.73 13.47 -22.39
CA LEU A 605 -1.01 14.07 -21.27
C LEU A 605 0.26 13.25 -21.00
N ARG A 606 1.44 13.84 -21.20
CA ARG A 606 2.73 13.17 -21.01
C ARG A 606 3.29 13.45 -19.63
N VAL A 607 3.67 12.40 -18.91
CA VAL A 607 4.15 12.48 -17.52
C VAL A 607 5.29 11.50 -17.29
N SER A 608 6.30 11.90 -16.52
CA SER A 608 7.54 11.14 -16.29
C SER A 608 7.71 10.78 -14.82
N GLY A 609 8.31 9.62 -14.56
CA GLY A 609 8.59 9.14 -13.21
C GLY A 609 9.35 7.82 -13.21
N THR A 610 9.36 7.13 -12.07
CA THR A 610 9.97 5.80 -11.95
C THR A 610 8.92 4.69 -12.09
N ARG A 611 9.30 3.60 -12.74
CA ARG A 611 8.65 2.30 -12.54
C ARG A 611 9.11 1.65 -11.23
N PHE A 612 8.30 0.74 -10.70
CA PHE A 612 8.54 0.09 -9.41
C PHE A 612 9.70 -0.92 -9.45
N THR A 613 9.85 -1.72 -10.52
CA THR A 613 11.06 -2.55 -10.73
C THR A 613 11.54 -2.61 -12.19
N THR A 614 12.76 -3.10 -12.39
CA THR A 614 13.37 -3.34 -13.73
C THR A 614 12.62 -4.32 -14.63
N ILE A 615 11.66 -5.10 -14.12
CA ILE A 615 10.77 -5.96 -14.94
C ILE A 615 9.31 -5.49 -14.95
N GLY A 616 8.97 -4.47 -14.15
CA GLY A 616 7.67 -3.79 -14.18
C GLY A 616 7.50 -2.84 -15.36
N ASN A 617 6.28 -2.31 -15.50
CA ASN A 617 5.83 -1.54 -16.67
C ASN A 617 5.11 -0.24 -16.29
N GLY A 618 5.57 0.87 -16.89
CA GLY A 618 5.02 2.23 -16.72
C GLY A 618 5.31 2.85 -15.35
N VAL A 619 4.82 4.06 -15.10
CA VAL A 619 5.10 4.81 -13.86
C VAL A 619 4.24 4.34 -12.69
N GLN A 620 4.83 4.25 -11.50
CA GLN A 620 4.12 4.21 -10.21
C GLN A 620 4.37 5.52 -9.44
N TRP A 621 3.29 6.16 -9.01
CA TRP A 621 3.35 7.57 -8.59
C TRP A 621 3.81 7.81 -7.15
N GLU A 622 3.64 6.84 -6.26
CA GLU A 622 4.20 6.88 -4.91
C GLU A 622 5.73 6.79 -4.93
N VAL A 623 6.29 5.73 -5.55
CA VAL A 623 7.76 5.63 -5.74
C VAL A 623 8.34 6.80 -6.53
N THR A 624 7.57 7.42 -7.44
CA THR A 624 7.97 8.65 -8.15
C THR A 624 8.02 9.88 -7.21
N ALA A 625 7.03 10.05 -6.33
CA ALA A 625 7.02 11.13 -5.36
C ALA A 625 8.14 10.98 -4.31
N SER A 626 8.39 9.76 -3.82
CA SER A 626 9.57 9.49 -3.00
C SER A 626 10.89 9.67 -3.77
N ALA A 627 10.95 9.36 -5.07
CA ALA A 627 12.14 9.61 -5.90
C ALA A 627 12.43 11.11 -6.07
N VAL A 628 11.38 11.94 -6.20
CA VAL A 628 11.50 13.42 -6.18
C VAL A 628 12.12 13.90 -4.86
N MET A 629 11.66 13.39 -3.72
CA MET A 629 12.29 13.70 -2.43
C MET A 629 13.74 13.20 -2.36
N ALA A 630 14.01 11.96 -2.78
CA ALA A 630 15.33 11.34 -2.72
C ALA A 630 16.38 12.07 -3.58
N MET A 631 15.99 12.55 -4.77
CA MET A 631 16.86 13.35 -5.62
C MET A 631 17.17 14.72 -5.00
N ALA A 632 16.19 15.37 -4.38
CA ALA A 632 16.41 16.63 -3.65
C ALA A 632 17.28 16.42 -2.38
N HIS A 633 17.12 15.29 -1.67
CA HIS A 633 18.00 14.90 -0.55
C HIS A 633 19.45 14.76 -1.00
N TYR A 634 19.69 14.01 -2.09
CA TYR A 634 21.03 13.89 -2.67
C TYR A 634 21.61 15.25 -3.06
N GLN A 635 20.80 16.12 -3.70
CA GLN A 635 21.26 17.45 -4.09
C GLN A 635 21.67 18.33 -2.91
N GLN A 636 20.94 18.28 -1.80
CA GLN A 636 21.30 18.97 -0.57
C GLN A 636 22.58 18.41 0.06
N LYS A 637 22.79 17.08 -0.02
CA LYS A 637 23.80 16.35 0.74
C LYS A 637 25.15 16.20 0.04
N TYR A 638 25.13 15.93 -1.27
CA TYR A 638 26.33 15.63 -2.08
C TYR A 638 26.57 16.65 -3.21
N GLY A 639 25.65 17.61 -3.39
CA GLY A 639 25.73 18.63 -4.45
C GLY A 639 24.89 18.27 -5.69
N PRO A 640 24.91 19.13 -6.74
CA PRO A 640 23.83 19.21 -7.73
C PRO A 640 23.59 17.96 -8.59
N GLY A 641 24.52 17.01 -8.65
CA GLY A 641 24.37 15.77 -9.43
C GLY A 641 24.21 16.02 -10.93
N GLU A 642 25.02 16.92 -11.51
CA GLU A 642 25.00 17.25 -12.94
C GLU A 642 25.32 16.04 -13.81
N GLU A 643 26.23 15.17 -13.35
CA GLU A 643 26.61 13.90 -13.97
C GLU A 643 25.51 12.83 -13.95
N LEU A 644 24.49 13.02 -13.10
CA LEU A 644 23.26 12.24 -13.00
C LEU A 644 22.05 12.96 -13.64
N ARG A 645 22.21 14.22 -14.04
CA ARG A 645 21.14 15.11 -14.53
C ARG A 645 19.98 15.27 -13.52
N LEU A 646 20.31 15.28 -12.23
CA LEU A 646 19.31 15.41 -11.17
C LEU A 646 18.38 16.63 -11.33
N PRO A 647 18.84 17.83 -11.73
CA PRO A 647 17.94 18.98 -11.90
C PRO A 647 16.81 18.67 -12.90
N GLU A 648 17.11 18.05 -14.04
CA GLU A 648 16.08 17.74 -15.04
C GLU A 648 15.17 16.59 -14.63
N HIS A 649 15.66 15.55 -13.95
CA HIS A 649 14.84 14.43 -13.47
C HIS A 649 13.94 14.86 -12.28
N LEU A 650 14.49 15.62 -11.34
CA LEU A 650 13.76 16.22 -10.22
C LEU A 650 12.62 17.11 -10.72
N LYS A 651 12.91 18.02 -11.65
CA LYS A 651 11.90 18.89 -12.26
C LYS A 651 10.83 18.11 -13.01
N GLN A 652 11.22 17.14 -13.86
CA GLN A 652 10.27 16.27 -14.59
C GLN A 652 9.30 15.55 -13.65
N GLY A 653 9.80 14.96 -12.56
CA GLY A 653 8.96 14.29 -11.57
C GLY A 653 8.03 15.27 -10.86
N ARG A 654 8.56 16.38 -10.34
CA ARG A 654 7.78 17.38 -9.60
C ARG A 654 6.69 18.04 -10.45
N ASP A 655 7.00 18.39 -11.71
CA ASP A 655 6.03 18.91 -12.68
C ASP A 655 4.93 17.88 -12.96
N SER A 656 5.29 16.61 -13.19
CA SER A 656 4.34 15.52 -13.46
C SER A 656 3.35 15.32 -12.30
N LEU A 657 3.83 15.36 -11.06
CA LEU A 657 3.00 15.23 -9.86
C LEU A 657 2.04 16.42 -9.68
N LYS A 658 2.53 17.66 -9.85
CA LYS A 658 1.68 18.87 -9.83
C LYS A 658 0.63 18.85 -10.95
N LEU A 659 0.98 18.35 -12.13
CA LEU A 659 0.10 18.22 -13.28
C LEU A 659 -1.01 17.19 -13.03
N LEU A 660 -0.69 16.07 -12.38
CA LEU A 660 -1.68 15.06 -11.96
C LEU A 660 -2.63 15.60 -10.89
N LEU A 661 -2.12 16.22 -9.81
CA LEU A 661 -2.97 16.90 -8.82
C LEU A 661 -3.90 17.92 -9.47
N THR A 662 -3.37 18.75 -10.36
CA THR A 662 -4.14 19.78 -11.07
C THR A 662 -5.26 19.17 -11.91
N ARG A 663 -4.97 18.08 -12.65
CA ARG A 663 -5.92 17.43 -13.56
C ARG A 663 -6.95 16.56 -12.86
N TYR A 664 -6.57 15.86 -11.79
CA TYR A 664 -7.36 14.78 -11.19
C TYR A 664 -7.85 15.03 -9.77
N LYS A 665 -7.42 16.15 -9.14
CA LYS A 665 -7.73 16.53 -7.75
C LYS A 665 -7.28 15.47 -6.73
N GLY A 666 -6.15 14.85 -7.04
CA GLY A 666 -5.50 13.73 -6.36
C GLY A 666 -4.49 13.13 -7.34
N VAL A 667 -3.67 12.17 -6.90
CA VAL A 667 -2.71 11.47 -7.77
C VAL A 667 -3.16 10.02 -7.97
N PRO A 668 -3.24 9.53 -9.21
CA PRO A 668 -3.66 8.17 -9.46
C PRO A 668 -2.57 7.13 -9.13
N GLN A 669 -2.97 5.89 -8.86
CA GLN A 669 -2.01 4.77 -8.73
C GLN A 669 -1.27 4.53 -10.07
N SER A 670 -1.99 4.68 -11.19
CA SER A 670 -1.47 4.58 -12.55
C SER A 670 -2.15 5.59 -13.48
N VAL A 671 -1.45 6.05 -14.51
CA VAL A 671 -2.06 6.82 -15.62
C VAL A 671 -2.38 5.96 -16.85
N LEU A 672 -1.89 4.72 -16.90
CA LEU A 672 -2.14 3.79 -18.00
C LEU A 672 -3.34 2.89 -17.73
N GLY A 673 -4.25 2.82 -18.71
CA GLY A 673 -5.18 1.69 -18.87
C GLY A 673 -6.09 1.43 -17.66
N GLY A 674 -6.21 0.15 -17.28
CA GLY A 674 -7.14 -0.32 -16.26
C GLY A 674 -7.92 -1.58 -16.66
N ASN A 675 -7.44 -2.36 -17.63
CA ASN A 675 -8.10 -3.59 -18.07
C ASN A 675 -7.90 -4.73 -17.06
N TYR A 676 -8.69 -4.72 -15.98
CA TYR A 676 -8.61 -5.66 -14.87
C TYR A 676 -8.60 -7.13 -15.34
N GLY A 677 -9.44 -7.48 -16.32
CA GLY A 677 -9.48 -8.82 -16.91
C GLY A 677 -8.23 -9.21 -17.71
N ALA A 678 -7.52 -8.26 -18.33
CA ALA A 678 -6.22 -8.54 -18.94
C ALA A 678 -5.13 -8.76 -17.88
N TRP A 679 -5.17 -8.06 -16.75
CA TRP A 679 -4.28 -8.36 -15.62
C TRP A 679 -4.58 -9.75 -15.04
N GLN A 680 -5.82 -10.03 -14.64
CA GLN A 680 -6.22 -11.33 -14.07
C GLN A 680 -5.90 -12.53 -14.98
N SER A 681 -5.87 -12.34 -16.31
CA SER A 681 -5.55 -13.40 -17.28
C SER A 681 -4.06 -13.47 -17.69
N GLY A 682 -3.16 -12.80 -16.95
CA GLY A 682 -1.71 -12.81 -17.20
C GLY A 682 -1.29 -12.06 -18.48
N LYS A 683 -2.18 -11.25 -19.05
CA LYS A 683 -2.04 -10.55 -20.34
C LYS A 683 -1.99 -9.03 -20.18
N ALA A 684 -1.51 -8.57 -19.02
CA ALA A 684 -1.43 -7.16 -18.65
C ALA A 684 -0.59 -6.33 -19.64
N ILE A 685 0.47 -6.93 -20.18
CA ILE A 685 1.46 -6.29 -21.07
C ILE A 685 1.27 -6.81 -22.51
N GLY A 686 1.50 -5.95 -23.50
CA GLY A 686 1.43 -6.29 -24.94
C GLY A 686 0.02 -6.43 -25.51
N THR A 687 -1.03 -6.41 -24.69
CA THR A 687 -2.42 -6.32 -25.17
C THR A 687 -2.77 -4.90 -25.62
N LYS A 688 -3.73 -4.79 -26.55
CA LYS A 688 -4.23 -3.50 -27.08
C LYS A 688 -4.73 -2.54 -25.98
N TYR A 689 -5.18 -3.08 -24.85
CA TYR A 689 -5.68 -2.35 -23.70
C TYR A 689 -5.02 -2.94 -22.44
N PRO A 690 -3.90 -2.38 -21.95
CA PRO A 690 -3.11 -2.97 -20.88
C PRO A 690 -3.83 -2.95 -19.53
N GLY A 691 -3.41 -3.86 -18.64
CA GLY A 691 -4.02 -4.04 -17.33
C GLY A 691 -3.96 -2.80 -16.44
N GLY A 692 -2.85 -2.07 -16.51
CA GLY A 692 -2.53 -0.90 -15.70
C GLY A 692 -1.08 -0.49 -15.95
N THR A 693 -0.44 0.09 -14.94
CA THR A 693 0.99 -0.14 -14.70
C THR A 693 1.13 -1.36 -13.77
N ASP A 694 2.29 -1.99 -13.68
CA ASP A 694 2.50 -3.15 -12.80
C ASP A 694 3.92 -3.19 -12.24
N THR A 695 4.08 -3.82 -11.07
CA THR A 695 5.38 -3.89 -10.37
C THR A 695 6.36 -4.86 -11.02
N GLY A 696 5.91 -5.73 -11.93
CA GLY A 696 6.65 -6.91 -12.35
C GLY A 696 6.64 -8.06 -11.32
N LEU A 697 6.06 -7.86 -10.13
CA LEU A 697 6.03 -8.80 -9.00
C LEU A 697 4.61 -9.32 -8.71
N GLY A 698 3.75 -9.35 -9.73
CA GLY A 698 2.35 -9.78 -9.65
C GLY A 698 1.33 -8.66 -9.37
N TRP A 699 1.74 -7.56 -8.74
CA TRP A 699 0.83 -6.50 -8.29
C TRP A 699 0.52 -5.43 -9.36
N PRO A 700 -0.77 -5.14 -9.63
CA PRO A 700 -1.19 -4.12 -10.59
C PRO A 700 -1.42 -2.76 -9.93
N TYR A 701 -0.98 -1.71 -10.62
CA TYR A 701 -1.33 -0.33 -10.35
C TYR A 701 -2.39 0.10 -11.37
N LEU A 702 -3.62 0.26 -10.89
CA LEU A 702 -4.81 0.49 -11.73
C LEU A 702 -5.16 1.98 -11.76
N ARG A 703 -5.90 2.43 -12.76
CA ARG A 703 -6.18 3.86 -13.00
C ARG A 703 -7.31 4.43 -12.10
N TYR A 704 -7.19 4.19 -10.80
CA TYR A 704 -7.93 4.87 -9.74
C TYR A 704 -7.11 6.05 -9.20
N LEU A 705 -7.77 7.00 -8.54
CA LEU A 705 -7.07 7.84 -7.56
C LEU A 705 -6.47 6.96 -6.46
N GLY A 706 -5.26 7.27 -6.00
CA GLY A 706 -4.55 6.48 -5.00
C GLY A 706 -4.29 7.28 -3.74
N THR A 707 -4.45 6.65 -2.58
CA THR A 707 -4.24 7.30 -1.29
C THR A 707 -2.76 7.49 -0.99
N VAL A 708 -1.95 6.43 -1.01
CA VAL A 708 -0.50 6.54 -0.83
C VAL A 708 0.24 7.41 -1.87
N PRO A 709 -0.01 7.37 -3.20
CA PRO A 709 0.65 8.31 -4.12
C PRO A 709 0.23 9.77 -3.90
N THR A 710 -0.99 10.04 -3.44
CA THR A 710 -1.43 11.42 -3.13
C THR A 710 -0.77 11.92 -1.84
N ALA A 711 -0.65 11.08 -0.81
CA ALA A 711 0.02 11.42 0.44
C ALA A 711 1.54 11.62 0.26
N TRP A 712 2.22 10.73 -0.47
CA TRP A 712 3.63 10.92 -0.84
C TRP A 712 3.86 12.18 -1.67
N THR A 713 2.93 12.53 -2.57
CA THR A 713 3.02 13.80 -3.32
C THR A 713 2.89 15.00 -2.39
N GLY A 714 2.04 14.92 -1.37
CA GLY A 714 1.96 15.91 -0.30
C GLY A 714 3.28 16.06 0.48
N LEU A 715 3.90 14.95 0.86
CA LEU A 715 5.23 14.95 1.51
C LEU A 715 6.30 15.56 0.59
N ALA A 716 6.31 15.22 -0.71
CA ALA A 716 7.26 15.78 -1.67
C ALA A 716 7.10 17.30 -1.85
N LEU A 717 5.86 17.81 -1.83
CA LEU A 717 5.57 19.24 -1.90
C LEU A 717 5.92 19.98 -0.60
N LEU A 718 5.79 19.35 0.57
CA LEU A 718 6.25 19.87 1.86
C LEU A 718 7.77 19.85 2.00
N TYR A 719 8.45 18.95 1.29
CA TYR A 719 9.89 18.74 1.31
C TYR A 719 10.63 19.72 0.40
N GLN A 720 10.20 19.87 -0.87
CA GLN A 720 10.64 20.94 -1.77
C GLN A 720 9.65 21.14 -2.94
N SER A 721 8.93 22.26 -2.97
CA SER A 721 7.82 22.48 -3.91
C SER A 721 8.25 23.03 -5.29
N SER A 722 9.42 23.66 -5.38
CA SER A 722 10.01 24.15 -6.63
C SER A 722 11.54 24.17 -6.61
N ASP A 723 12.16 24.32 -7.78
CA ASP A 723 13.63 24.33 -7.90
C ASP A 723 14.23 25.58 -7.26
N GLY A 724 15.21 25.40 -6.37
CA GLY A 724 15.84 26.49 -5.62
C GLY A 724 15.14 26.86 -4.30
N GLU A 725 13.98 26.26 -3.98
CA GLU A 725 13.46 26.31 -2.60
C GLU A 725 14.36 25.52 -1.65
N PRO A 726 14.55 25.98 -0.39
CA PRO A 726 15.23 25.21 0.64
C PRO A 726 14.54 23.87 0.88
N VAL A 727 15.34 22.81 1.06
CA VAL A 727 14.82 21.48 1.42
C VAL A 727 14.43 21.45 2.89
N ASN A 728 13.19 21.01 3.16
CA ASN A 728 12.63 20.85 4.49
C ASN A 728 12.76 19.40 4.97
N GLU A 729 13.88 19.06 5.61
CA GLU A 729 14.14 17.70 6.10
C GLU A 729 13.12 17.16 7.11
N ASP A 730 12.35 18.00 7.82
CA ASP A 730 11.30 17.44 8.69
C ASP A 730 10.19 16.76 7.87
N ALA A 731 9.94 17.18 6.63
CA ALA A 731 8.95 16.54 5.76
C ALA A 731 9.39 15.14 5.23
N ASN A 732 10.64 14.73 5.43
CA ASN A 732 11.12 13.39 5.11
C ASN A 732 10.56 12.37 6.13
N PRO A 733 9.72 11.40 5.73
CA PRO A 733 9.08 10.45 6.66
C PRO A 733 10.10 9.53 7.35
N TYR A 734 11.31 9.39 6.80
CA TYR A 734 12.39 8.60 7.40
C TYR A 734 13.37 9.43 8.25
N ALA A 735 13.29 10.76 8.22
CA ALA A 735 14.14 11.63 9.03
C ALA A 735 13.77 11.57 10.52
N ILE A 736 14.73 11.92 11.38
CA ILE A 736 14.46 12.17 12.80
C ILE A 736 13.56 13.41 12.89
N PRO A 737 12.37 13.34 13.51
CA PRO A 737 11.50 14.51 13.61
C PRO A 737 12.16 15.67 14.36
N ALA A 738 11.83 16.90 13.95
CA ALA A 738 12.43 18.13 14.49
C ALA A 738 12.15 18.34 16.00
N GLN A 739 11.16 17.65 16.56
CA GLN A 739 10.97 17.49 18.01
C GLN A 739 11.39 16.08 18.43
N PRO A 740 12.06 15.90 19.59
CA PRO A 740 12.43 14.58 20.07
C PRO A 740 11.18 13.75 20.37
N VAL A 741 11.18 12.49 19.92
CA VAL A 741 10.15 11.52 20.29
C VAL A 741 10.19 11.31 21.81
N PRO A 742 9.09 11.58 22.55
CA PRO A 742 9.09 11.47 24.02
C PRO A 742 9.53 10.11 24.52
N ALA A 743 9.96 10.04 25.79
CA ALA A 743 10.18 8.77 26.46
C ALA A 743 8.86 7.97 26.51
N GLY A 744 8.92 6.69 26.14
CA GLY A 744 7.80 5.75 26.28
C GLY A 744 7.62 5.29 27.73
N GLY A 745 6.63 4.43 27.94
CA GLY A 745 6.23 3.90 29.25
C GLY A 745 4.90 4.44 29.75
N ASP A 746 4.40 5.55 29.20
CA ASP A 746 3.00 5.92 29.36
C ASP A 746 2.11 4.93 28.60
N CYS A 747 1.01 4.50 29.23
CA CYS A 747 0.03 3.58 28.68
C CYS A 747 -1.39 4.21 28.64
N SER A 748 -1.53 5.51 28.86
CA SER A 748 -2.80 6.24 29.00
C SER A 748 -3.78 6.10 27.83
N CYS A 749 -3.26 5.92 26.62
CA CYS A 749 -4.00 5.70 25.37
C CYS A 749 -4.26 4.21 25.04
N LEU A 750 -3.65 3.27 25.77
CA LEU A 750 -3.81 1.84 25.51
C LEU A 750 -5.10 1.31 26.16
N PRO A 751 -5.75 0.29 25.59
CA PRO A 751 -6.86 -0.37 26.27
C PRO A 751 -6.42 -1.01 27.60
N PRO A 752 -7.34 -1.33 28.52
CA PRO A 752 -7.02 -2.13 29.71
C PRO A 752 -6.29 -3.43 29.36
N ALA A 753 -5.43 -3.91 30.27
CA ALA A 753 -4.69 -5.14 30.04
C ALA A 753 -5.63 -6.35 29.91
N ALA A 754 -5.39 -7.19 28.90
CA ALA A 754 -5.84 -8.58 28.95
C ALA A 754 -5.09 -9.28 30.10
N GLY A 755 -5.85 -9.78 31.08
CA GLY A 755 -5.34 -10.50 32.25
C GLY A 755 -5.11 -11.99 32.00
#